data_AF-A0A8T8SWJ1-F1
#
_entry.id   AF-A0A8T8SWJ1-F1
#
_cell.length_a   1.000
_cell.length_b   1.000
_cell.length_c   1.000
_cell.angle_alpha   90.00
_cell.angle_beta   90.00
_cell.angle_gamma   90.00
#
_symmetry.space_group_name_H-M   'P 1'
#
loop_
_entity.id
_entity.type
_entity.pdbx_description
1 polymer ?
#
loop_
_entity_poly.entity_id
_entity_poly.type
_entity_poly.pdbx_seq_one_letter_code
_entity_poly.pdbx_strand_id
1 'polypeptide(L)'
;YADLHSLLSRNLLVAYLPVTVRNVVLDLLAQSRIFPRGTEGAHQYLPPPFIPAPKIDSQKNEISFEDLNEPKAEPRRVPRFDAARMDPDGLELIPNLPNFYSNTAQNLLLLQIAEDLQILREPILCLGPQGSGKNRTVDEALRLVNRPREYIQLHRDTTVASLLQHIHLEGGKLSYVDSPLVRAIRTGRVLVVDEADKASAPVVAIFKSLAERGELTLPDGSRVRPAYTPGTEKDIIVNPEFRLILLANRPGYPFLGNTLLEVLGEGFSAYAVNNPDHESEVRLLKQAAPDVSENLIVALDLAFNELREAFDAGNVTYPYSLRELLHLVRHLQKFPSDDVSSVLLNTLSFDLHRPEAMRVVLSTLKKYGVPIDGLSLVAIQEKMDDARRQAGAQKKQVRQVEFEPKGSTDLNGPKEGQATDGKAHVGGNNWRGGTGGRDTAGLGGRGGYERYFVEGHDVNQVSKELKEQVPDHIRKQAREMAREALNKKLSEEGLTSAEGVTYHHWKMEMAAQIQQLTSMLENLQAQAKERQWMTRQQEGELDEKRLTDGLTGERTIFRRRQEAPPELGAAQTKPKRIRFVFDLSASMYTLQYDGRLDREVKTCLMVLEAFARADPARFKWDIVGHSGDSAIIPLVTSDKQPKTDGARHKVLRDIVAYSQYCDSGDNTLASIRQSVQEVAKDEADDYFVCALSDANLSRYGIGAASLGQALRTNSKVKTAIIFLDKGTESQNLARQLPGKAFAAADLSKVPQILHDILQSVLDENA
;
A
#
# COMPACT_ATOMS: atom_id res chain seq x y z
N TYR A 1 -27.42 -11.38 -23.60
CA TYR A 1 -26.20 -10.60 -23.30
C TYR A 1 -25.59 -11.00 -21.96
N ALA A 2 -26.34 -11.00 -20.86
CA ALA A 2 -25.88 -11.70 -19.65
C ALA A 2 -26.16 -13.21 -19.78
N ASP A 3 -25.11 -14.00 -19.94
CA ASP A 3 -25.20 -15.45 -19.80
C ASP A 3 -25.18 -15.84 -18.31
N LEU A 4 -25.55 -17.09 -18.01
CA LEU A 4 -25.60 -17.61 -16.64
C LEU A 4 -24.23 -17.46 -15.95
N HIS A 5 -23.14 -17.66 -16.69
CA HIS A 5 -21.78 -17.48 -16.18
C HIS A 5 -21.53 -16.04 -15.72
N SER A 6 -21.89 -15.06 -16.54
CA SER A 6 -21.71 -13.63 -16.27
C SER A 6 -22.58 -13.17 -15.10
N LEU A 7 -23.83 -13.65 -15.01
CA LEU A 7 -24.71 -13.37 -13.88
C LEU A 7 -24.16 -13.92 -12.57
N LEU A 8 -23.71 -15.18 -12.56
CA LEU A 8 -23.11 -15.79 -11.37
C LEU A 8 -21.80 -15.08 -10.99
N SER A 9 -20.96 -14.79 -11.98
CA SER A 9 -19.69 -14.09 -11.77
C SER A 9 -19.90 -12.68 -11.19
N ARG A 10 -20.93 -11.97 -11.66
CA ARG A 10 -21.33 -10.65 -11.15
C ARG A 10 -21.83 -10.74 -9.71
N ASN A 11 -22.80 -11.60 -9.43
CA ASN A 11 -23.41 -11.72 -8.10
C ASN A 11 -22.42 -12.20 -7.03
N LEU A 12 -21.51 -13.10 -7.39
CA LEU A 12 -20.47 -13.59 -6.48
C LEU A 12 -19.25 -12.66 -6.41
N LEU A 13 -19.28 -11.52 -7.12
CA LEU A 13 -18.16 -10.58 -7.22
C LEU A 13 -16.82 -11.28 -7.52
N VAL A 14 -16.85 -12.26 -8.44
CA VAL A 14 -15.72 -13.17 -8.73
C VAL A 14 -14.43 -12.40 -9.07
N ALA A 15 -14.57 -11.25 -9.72
CA ALA A 15 -13.46 -10.36 -10.05
C ALA A 15 -12.66 -9.85 -8.83
N TYR A 16 -13.28 -9.81 -7.64
CA TYR A 16 -12.67 -9.34 -6.39
C TYR A 16 -12.29 -10.46 -5.43
N LEU A 17 -12.62 -11.72 -5.75
CA LEU A 17 -12.22 -12.85 -4.92
C LEU A 17 -10.69 -13.06 -4.98
N PRO A 18 -10.08 -13.53 -3.87
CA PRO A 18 -8.70 -13.98 -3.87
C PRO A 18 -8.46 -15.02 -4.98
N VAL A 19 -7.28 -15.02 -5.61
CA VAL A 19 -6.98 -15.87 -6.78
C VAL A 19 -7.33 -17.35 -6.53
N THR A 20 -7.00 -17.87 -5.35
CA THR A 20 -7.31 -19.25 -4.96
C THR A 20 -8.82 -19.52 -4.93
N VAL A 21 -9.60 -18.63 -4.31
CA VAL A 21 -11.06 -18.74 -4.20
C VAL A 21 -11.72 -18.55 -5.57
N ARG A 22 -11.25 -17.57 -6.34
CA ARG A 22 -11.69 -17.31 -7.71
C ARG A 22 -11.56 -18.54 -8.58
N ASN A 23 -10.40 -19.20 -8.55
CA ASN A 23 -10.15 -20.40 -9.33
C ASN A 23 -11.10 -21.53 -8.92
N VAL A 24 -11.33 -21.72 -7.61
CA VAL A 24 -12.30 -22.71 -7.12
C VAL A 24 -13.71 -22.42 -7.67
N VAL A 25 -14.16 -21.16 -7.63
CA VAL A 25 -15.48 -20.78 -8.17
C VAL A 25 -15.54 -21.03 -9.68
N LEU A 26 -14.53 -20.61 -10.44
CA LEU A 26 -14.49 -20.82 -11.89
C LEU A 26 -14.45 -22.32 -12.25
N ASP A 27 -13.70 -23.12 -11.51
CA ASP A 27 -13.63 -24.58 -11.69
C ASP A 27 -15.00 -25.23 -11.40
N LEU A 28 -15.70 -24.79 -10.35
CA LEU A 28 -17.05 -25.27 -10.05
C LEU A 28 -18.06 -24.91 -11.14
N LEU A 29 -17.98 -23.69 -11.69
CA LEU A 29 -18.81 -23.28 -12.83
C LEU A 29 -18.52 -24.17 -14.04
N ALA A 30 -17.24 -24.39 -14.35
CA ALA A 30 -16.81 -25.26 -15.45
C ALA A 30 -17.28 -26.72 -15.27
N GLN A 31 -17.13 -27.30 -14.07
CA GLN A 31 -17.63 -28.64 -13.73
C GLN A 31 -19.15 -28.73 -13.88
N SER A 32 -19.86 -27.64 -13.62
CA SER A 32 -21.32 -27.50 -13.80
C SER A 32 -21.71 -27.21 -15.25
N ARG A 33 -20.77 -27.23 -16.20
CA ARG A 33 -20.95 -26.89 -17.63
C ARG A 33 -21.41 -25.45 -17.87
N ILE A 34 -21.06 -24.54 -16.97
CA ILE A 34 -21.32 -23.11 -17.09
C ILE A 34 -20.01 -22.44 -17.50
N PHE A 35 -19.89 -22.13 -18.79
CA PHE A 35 -18.69 -21.54 -19.37
C PHE A 35 -18.94 -20.08 -19.76
N PRO A 36 -17.91 -19.22 -19.72
CA PRO A 36 -18.00 -17.91 -20.33
C PRO A 36 -18.14 -18.06 -21.86
N ARG A 37 -18.87 -17.14 -22.50
CA ARG A 37 -18.86 -16.99 -23.96
C ARG A 37 -17.43 -16.84 -24.47
N GLY A 38 -17.15 -17.45 -25.62
CA GLY A 38 -15.82 -17.49 -26.24
C GLY A 38 -14.92 -18.65 -25.79
N THR A 39 -15.39 -19.54 -24.91
CA THR A 39 -14.59 -20.70 -24.47
C THR A 39 -14.61 -21.83 -25.50
N GLU A 40 -13.43 -22.24 -25.97
CA GLU A 40 -13.26 -23.44 -26.79
C GLU A 40 -13.53 -24.71 -25.96
N GLY A 41 -14.34 -25.64 -26.48
CA GLY A 41 -14.68 -26.90 -25.80
C GLY A 41 -16.02 -26.92 -25.03
N ALA A 42 -16.75 -25.80 -24.98
CA ALA A 42 -18.16 -25.83 -24.60
C ALA A 42 -18.99 -26.62 -25.63
N HIS A 43 -20.12 -27.23 -25.22
CA HIS A 43 -21.00 -28.00 -26.12
C HIS A 43 -21.43 -27.23 -27.38
N GLN A 44 -21.43 -25.89 -27.31
CA GLN A 44 -21.58 -24.98 -28.43
C GLN A 44 -20.71 -23.75 -28.19
N TYR A 45 -19.84 -23.41 -29.14
CA TYR A 45 -19.08 -22.15 -29.09
C TYR A 45 -20.04 -20.98 -29.37
N LEU A 46 -20.13 -20.06 -28.42
CA LEU A 46 -20.86 -18.79 -28.56
C LEU A 46 -19.83 -17.66 -28.49
N PRO A 47 -19.66 -16.82 -29.53
CA PRO A 47 -18.69 -15.75 -29.49
C PRO A 47 -19.01 -14.75 -28.37
N PRO A 48 -18.00 -14.08 -27.78
CA PRO A 48 -18.23 -12.96 -26.88
C PRO A 48 -19.08 -11.88 -27.56
N PRO A 49 -19.98 -11.21 -26.81
CA PRO A 49 -20.83 -10.16 -27.39
C PRO A 49 -20.00 -8.96 -27.84
N PHE A 50 -20.32 -8.41 -29.01
CA PHE A 50 -19.73 -7.15 -29.50
C PHE A 50 -20.79 -6.07 -29.53
N ILE A 51 -20.74 -5.17 -28.55
CA ILE A 51 -21.73 -4.11 -28.34
C ILE A 51 -21.13 -2.77 -28.75
N PRO A 52 -21.54 -2.20 -29.90
CA PRO A 52 -21.16 -0.86 -30.30
C PRO A 52 -21.86 0.19 -29.43
N ALA A 53 -21.58 1.46 -29.67
CA ALA A 53 -22.25 2.56 -28.97
C ALA A 53 -23.78 2.43 -29.09
N PRO A 54 -24.54 2.59 -27.99
CA PRO A 54 -25.98 2.46 -28.01
C PRO A 54 -26.63 3.57 -28.85
N LYS A 55 -27.74 3.24 -29.50
CA LYS A 55 -28.52 4.18 -30.33
C LYS A 55 -29.73 4.67 -29.54
N ILE A 56 -30.02 5.96 -29.60
CA ILE A 56 -31.22 6.56 -29.00
C ILE A 56 -32.32 6.63 -30.07
N ASP A 57 -33.46 5.96 -29.82
CA ASP A 57 -34.67 6.10 -30.62
C ASP A 57 -35.55 7.20 -29.98
N SER A 58 -35.48 8.40 -30.54
CA SER A 58 -36.22 9.56 -30.02
C SER A 58 -37.73 9.46 -30.26
N GLN A 59 -38.19 8.66 -31.24
CA GLN A 59 -39.62 8.50 -31.51
C GLN A 59 -40.27 7.56 -30.50
N LYS A 60 -39.57 6.50 -30.12
CA LYS A 60 -40.03 5.53 -29.11
C LYS A 60 -39.64 5.89 -27.68
N ASN A 61 -38.78 6.88 -27.51
CA ASN A 61 -38.16 7.25 -26.23
C ASN A 61 -37.45 6.06 -25.56
N GLU A 62 -36.65 5.34 -26.34
CA GLU A 62 -35.93 4.13 -25.92
C GLU A 62 -34.45 4.23 -26.32
N ILE A 63 -33.59 3.48 -25.63
CA ILE A 63 -32.22 3.20 -26.06
C ILE A 63 -32.13 1.75 -26.55
N SER A 64 -31.39 1.51 -27.63
CA SER A 64 -31.20 0.19 -28.22
C SER A 64 -29.73 -0.24 -28.21
N PHE A 65 -29.49 -1.48 -27.79
CA PHE A 65 -28.21 -2.17 -27.80
C PHE A 65 -28.27 -3.37 -28.74
N GLU A 66 -27.26 -3.53 -29.59
CA GLU A 66 -27.21 -4.51 -30.67
C GLU A 66 -25.93 -5.34 -30.57
N ASP A 67 -26.02 -6.68 -30.61
CA ASP A 67 -24.85 -7.55 -30.76
C ASP A 67 -24.47 -7.66 -32.22
N LEU A 68 -23.28 -7.20 -32.60
CA LEU A 68 -22.81 -7.43 -33.98
C LEU A 68 -22.32 -8.87 -34.19
N ASN A 69 -22.05 -9.63 -33.12
CA ASN A 69 -21.69 -11.05 -33.21
C ASN A 69 -22.92 -11.98 -33.21
N GLU A 70 -24.11 -11.46 -32.90
CA GLU A 70 -25.39 -12.16 -33.05
C GLU A 70 -26.39 -11.33 -33.88
N PRO A 71 -26.13 -11.09 -35.19
CA PRO A 71 -26.92 -10.16 -36.01
C PRO A 71 -28.38 -10.60 -36.26
N LYS A 72 -28.73 -11.84 -35.89
CA LYS A 72 -30.11 -12.35 -35.95
C LYS A 72 -30.90 -12.12 -34.65
N ALA A 73 -30.24 -11.75 -33.57
CA ALA A 73 -30.88 -11.46 -32.30
C ALA A 73 -31.56 -10.09 -32.34
N GLU A 74 -32.73 -9.97 -31.70
CA GLU A 74 -33.39 -8.67 -31.58
C GLU A 74 -32.57 -7.72 -30.69
N PRO A 75 -32.44 -6.43 -31.08
CA PRO A 75 -31.79 -5.43 -30.24
C PRO A 75 -32.49 -5.31 -28.89
N ARG A 76 -31.72 -5.23 -27.80
CA ARG A 76 -32.27 -4.96 -26.47
C ARG A 76 -32.66 -3.51 -26.37
N ARG A 77 -33.88 -3.27 -25.91
CA ARG A 77 -34.46 -1.93 -25.77
C ARG A 77 -34.69 -1.64 -24.31
N VAL A 78 -34.24 -0.47 -23.86
CA VAL A 78 -34.49 0.03 -22.51
C VAL A 78 -35.24 1.36 -22.62
N PRO A 79 -36.37 1.54 -21.91
CA PRO A 79 -37.11 2.79 -21.94
C PRO A 79 -36.30 3.93 -21.31
N ARG A 80 -36.45 5.14 -21.85
CA ARG A 80 -35.88 6.36 -21.29
C ARG A 80 -36.91 7.04 -20.40
N PHE A 81 -36.42 7.73 -19.38
CA PHE A 81 -37.25 8.56 -18.51
C PHE A 81 -37.68 9.83 -19.24
N ASP A 82 -38.96 10.18 -19.17
CA ASP A 82 -39.49 11.42 -19.76
C ASP A 82 -39.28 12.60 -18.79
N ALA A 83 -38.03 13.05 -18.67
CA ALA A 83 -37.66 14.14 -17.76
C ALA A 83 -38.42 15.44 -18.04
N ALA A 84 -38.69 15.75 -19.32
CA ALA A 84 -39.39 16.99 -19.69
C ALA A 84 -40.82 17.04 -19.16
N ARG A 85 -41.47 15.88 -19.01
CA ARG A 85 -42.81 15.78 -18.42
C ARG A 85 -42.79 15.54 -16.92
N MET A 86 -41.87 14.70 -16.44
CA MET A 86 -41.90 14.15 -15.08
C MET A 86 -41.07 14.98 -14.08
N ASP A 87 -40.01 15.65 -14.52
CA ASP A 87 -39.14 16.51 -13.69
C ASP A 87 -38.50 17.63 -14.54
N PRO A 88 -39.30 18.65 -14.96
CA PRO A 88 -38.81 19.73 -15.80
C PRO A 88 -37.64 20.49 -15.17
N ASP A 89 -37.69 20.70 -13.85
CA ASP A 89 -36.65 21.40 -13.07
C ASP A 89 -35.34 20.58 -12.99
N GLY A 90 -35.41 19.27 -13.27
CA GLY A 90 -34.25 18.38 -13.28
C GLY A 90 -33.52 18.29 -14.60
N LEU A 91 -34.02 18.89 -15.70
CA LEU A 91 -33.41 18.74 -17.03
C LEU A 91 -31.91 19.13 -17.06
N GLU A 92 -31.52 20.16 -16.33
CA GLU A 92 -30.12 20.60 -16.22
C GLU A 92 -29.25 19.66 -15.37
N LEU A 93 -29.88 18.79 -14.56
CA LEU A 93 -29.23 17.78 -13.73
C LEU A 93 -29.00 16.44 -14.46
N ILE A 94 -29.42 16.34 -15.72
CA ILE A 94 -29.05 15.20 -16.58
C ILE A 94 -27.56 15.34 -16.94
N PRO A 95 -26.70 14.34 -16.65
CA PRO A 95 -25.27 14.49 -16.88
C PRO A 95 -24.93 14.76 -18.36
N ASN A 96 -24.01 15.70 -18.59
CA ASN A 96 -23.46 15.98 -19.92
C ASN A 96 -22.03 15.46 -20.02
N LEU A 97 -21.79 14.56 -20.98
CA LEU A 97 -20.50 13.90 -21.19
C LEU A 97 -20.04 14.06 -22.65
N PRO A 98 -19.52 15.23 -23.04
CA PRO A 98 -19.12 15.48 -24.44
C PRO A 98 -17.95 14.60 -24.91
N ASN A 99 -17.18 14.02 -23.98
CA ASN A 99 -15.98 13.23 -24.26
C ASN A 99 -16.08 11.79 -23.73
N PHE A 100 -17.25 11.14 -23.86
CA PHE A 100 -17.38 9.72 -23.54
C PHE A 100 -16.92 8.87 -24.74
N TYR A 101 -15.95 7.98 -24.52
CA TYR A 101 -15.41 7.10 -25.56
C TYR A 101 -15.95 5.70 -25.35
N SER A 102 -16.72 5.20 -26.31
CA SER A 102 -17.37 3.90 -26.17
C SER A 102 -16.39 2.75 -26.43
N ASN A 103 -16.54 1.68 -25.67
CA ASN A 103 -15.96 0.37 -25.94
C ASN A 103 -16.97 -0.73 -25.56
N THR A 104 -16.74 -1.93 -26.05
CA THR A 104 -17.65 -3.06 -25.87
C THR A 104 -17.89 -3.40 -24.40
N ALA A 105 -16.82 -3.48 -23.59
CA ALA A 105 -16.93 -3.83 -22.17
C ALA A 105 -17.79 -2.80 -21.40
N GLN A 106 -17.58 -1.50 -21.64
CA GLN A 106 -18.38 -0.45 -21.03
C GLN A 106 -19.82 -0.44 -21.56
N ASN A 107 -20.05 -0.66 -22.85
CA ASN A 107 -21.40 -0.69 -23.41
C ASN A 107 -22.25 -1.85 -22.87
N LEU A 108 -21.62 -3.01 -22.61
CA LEU A 108 -22.27 -4.12 -21.89
C LEU A 108 -22.66 -3.73 -20.47
N LEU A 109 -21.75 -3.05 -19.75
CA LEU A 109 -22.04 -2.56 -18.41
C LEU A 109 -23.15 -1.49 -18.41
N LEU A 110 -23.17 -0.59 -19.40
CA LEU A 110 -24.23 0.40 -19.58
C LEU A 110 -25.59 -0.25 -19.85
N LEU A 111 -25.65 -1.30 -20.68
CA LEU A 111 -26.86 -2.07 -20.92
C LEU A 111 -27.39 -2.66 -19.61
N GLN A 112 -26.53 -3.36 -18.86
CA GLN A 112 -26.94 -4.03 -17.62
C GLN A 112 -27.40 -3.02 -16.55
N ILE A 113 -26.64 -1.93 -16.34
CA ILE A 113 -27.02 -0.85 -15.43
C ILE A 113 -28.37 -0.23 -15.86
N ALA A 114 -28.57 -0.01 -17.17
CA ALA A 114 -29.82 0.56 -17.66
C ALA A 114 -31.02 -0.39 -17.46
N GLU A 115 -30.85 -1.70 -17.71
CA GLU A 115 -31.87 -2.72 -17.45
C GLU A 115 -32.24 -2.78 -15.95
N ASP A 116 -31.24 -2.88 -15.06
CA ASP A 116 -31.49 -2.96 -13.61
C ASP A 116 -32.11 -1.65 -13.09
N LEU A 117 -31.68 -0.48 -13.58
CA LEU A 117 -32.18 0.83 -13.14
C LEU A 117 -33.61 1.13 -13.63
N GLN A 118 -33.91 0.84 -14.90
CA GLN A 118 -35.18 1.24 -15.55
C GLN A 118 -36.24 0.15 -15.50
N ILE A 119 -35.85 -1.10 -15.79
CA ILE A 119 -36.78 -2.22 -15.94
C ILE A 119 -37.00 -2.91 -14.60
N LEU A 120 -35.91 -3.34 -13.94
CA LEU A 120 -36.00 -4.04 -12.66
C LEU A 120 -36.21 -3.08 -11.48
N ARG A 121 -35.79 -1.81 -11.64
CA ARG A 121 -35.88 -0.75 -10.62
C ARG A 121 -35.06 -1.07 -9.37
N GLU A 122 -33.94 -1.75 -9.53
CA GLU A 122 -33.07 -2.17 -8.43
C GLU A 122 -32.10 -1.04 -8.02
N PRO A 123 -31.79 -0.91 -6.72
CA PRO A 123 -30.65 -0.12 -6.25
C PRO A 123 -29.34 -0.70 -6.79
N ILE A 124 -28.43 0.16 -7.25
CA ILE A 124 -27.18 -0.26 -7.91
C ILE A 124 -25.98 0.02 -7.01
N LEU A 125 -25.06 -0.92 -6.90
CA LEU A 125 -23.76 -0.75 -6.24
C LEU A 125 -22.63 -1.00 -7.25
N CYS A 126 -21.86 0.03 -7.59
CA CYS A 126 -20.67 -0.12 -8.42
C CYS A 126 -19.40 -0.11 -7.57
N LEU A 127 -18.69 -1.22 -7.58
CA LEU A 127 -17.40 -1.42 -6.92
C LEU A 127 -16.28 -1.37 -7.97
N GLY A 128 -15.09 -0.92 -7.59
CA GLY A 128 -13.94 -0.94 -8.51
C GLY A 128 -12.76 -0.14 -7.99
N PRO A 129 -11.57 -0.27 -8.59
CA PRO A 129 -10.42 0.52 -8.18
C PRO A 129 -10.65 2.02 -8.43
N GLN A 130 -9.84 2.85 -7.78
CA GLN A 130 -9.85 4.28 -8.04
C GLN A 130 -9.42 4.54 -9.49
N GLY A 131 -10.12 5.45 -10.17
CA GLY A 131 -9.75 5.81 -11.55
C GLY A 131 -10.18 4.83 -12.66
N SER A 132 -10.96 3.77 -12.36
CA SER A 132 -11.46 2.82 -13.39
C SER A 132 -12.60 3.35 -14.26
N GLY A 133 -13.23 4.47 -13.88
CA GLY A 133 -14.31 5.08 -14.64
C GLY A 133 -15.72 4.97 -14.06
N LYS A 134 -15.89 4.44 -12.83
CA LYS A 134 -17.18 4.29 -12.11
C LYS A 134 -18.17 5.46 -12.33
N ASN A 135 -17.79 6.67 -11.91
CA ASN A 135 -18.59 7.88 -12.10
C ASN A 135 -18.97 8.11 -13.56
N ARG A 136 -18.00 8.03 -14.47
CA ARG A 136 -18.20 8.34 -15.89
C ARG A 136 -19.14 7.34 -16.56
N THR A 137 -19.09 6.06 -16.16
CA THR A 137 -20.01 5.03 -16.64
C THR A 137 -21.43 5.26 -16.14
N VAL A 138 -21.61 5.58 -14.85
CA VAL A 138 -22.94 5.87 -14.31
C VAL A 138 -23.53 7.12 -14.94
N ASP A 139 -22.74 8.18 -15.09
CA ASP A 139 -23.16 9.43 -15.73
C ASP A 139 -23.65 9.20 -17.16
N GLU A 140 -22.93 8.34 -17.90
CA GLU A 140 -23.31 7.99 -19.26
C GLU A 140 -24.59 7.15 -19.28
N ALA A 141 -24.73 6.18 -18.36
CA ALA A 141 -25.97 5.43 -18.23
C ALA A 141 -27.16 6.37 -18.00
N LEU A 142 -27.02 7.31 -17.06
CA LEU A 142 -28.06 8.29 -16.73
C LEU A 142 -28.38 9.25 -17.87
N ARG A 143 -27.37 9.70 -18.62
CA ARG A 143 -27.54 10.49 -19.84
C ARG A 143 -28.33 9.71 -20.90
N LEU A 144 -27.97 8.45 -21.14
CA LEU A 144 -28.64 7.58 -22.11
C LEU A 144 -30.10 7.34 -21.73
N VAL A 145 -30.37 6.99 -20.46
CA VAL A 145 -31.73 6.78 -19.97
C VAL A 145 -32.49 8.07 -19.63
N ASN A 146 -31.90 9.24 -19.94
CA ASN A 146 -32.51 10.57 -19.76
C ASN A 146 -32.95 10.87 -18.31
N ARG A 147 -32.15 10.46 -17.32
CA ARG A 147 -32.48 10.65 -15.90
C ARG A 147 -31.68 11.78 -15.25
N PRO A 148 -32.36 12.72 -14.57
CA PRO A 148 -31.72 13.71 -13.71
C PRO A 148 -31.14 13.06 -12.45
N ARG A 149 -30.00 13.59 -11.98
CA ARG A 149 -29.36 13.10 -10.76
C ARG A 149 -29.11 14.17 -9.72
N GLU A 150 -29.19 13.77 -8.46
CA GLU A 150 -28.56 14.46 -7.34
C GLU A 150 -27.27 13.71 -7.01
N TYR A 151 -26.19 14.43 -6.70
CA TYR A 151 -24.87 13.85 -6.41
C TYR A 151 -24.44 14.19 -4.99
N ILE A 152 -23.94 13.19 -4.26
CA ILE A 152 -23.32 13.36 -2.94
C ILE A 152 -22.01 12.58 -2.92
N GLN A 153 -20.92 13.23 -2.51
CA GLN A 153 -19.68 12.55 -2.19
C GLN A 153 -19.56 12.35 -0.68
N LEU A 154 -19.23 11.14 -0.25
CA LEU A 154 -19.07 10.81 1.17
C LEU A 154 -17.62 10.92 1.62
N HIS A 155 -17.47 11.31 2.88
CA HIS A 155 -16.20 11.40 3.56
C HIS A 155 -16.28 10.66 4.90
N ARG A 156 -15.13 10.45 5.54
CA ARG A 156 -15.07 9.79 6.86
C ARG A 156 -15.86 10.55 7.93
N ASP A 157 -15.94 11.87 7.79
CA ASP A 157 -16.61 12.76 8.74
C ASP A 157 -18.10 12.99 8.41
N THR A 158 -18.62 12.37 7.34
CA THR A 158 -20.04 12.49 6.98
C THR A 158 -20.91 11.84 8.07
N THR A 159 -21.99 12.53 8.44
CA THR A 159 -22.94 12.07 9.46
C THR A 159 -24.32 11.85 8.88
N VAL A 160 -25.15 11.09 9.60
CA VAL A 160 -26.56 10.88 9.27
C VAL A 160 -27.28 12.22 9.10
N ALA A 161 -27.15 13.14 10.06
CA ALA A 161 -27.82 14.44 10.03
C ALA A 161 -27.46 15.25 8.77
N SER A 162 -26.17 15.30 8.41
CA SER A 162 -25.70 16.02 7.21
C SER A 162 -26.24 15.47 5.90
N LEU A 163 -26.75 14.23 5.87
CA LEU A 163 -27.34 13.62 4.68
C LEU A 163 -28.85 13.82 4.59
N LEU A 164 -29.52 14.22 5.67
CA LEU A 164 -30.99 14.31 5.70
C LEU A 164 -31.48 15.74 5.46
N GLN A 165 -31.31 16.63 6.41
CA GLN A 165 -31.76 18.03 6.30
C GLN A 165 -30.74 18.95 6.99
N HIS A 166 -30.50 20.11 6.38
CA HIS A 166 -29.67 21.15 6.95
C HIS A 166 -30.52 22.17 7.67
N ILE A 167 -30.17 22.50 8.91
CA ILE A 167 -30.92 23.43 9.74
C ILE A 167 -30.27 24.81 9.64
N HIS A 168 -31.05 25.80 9.22
CA HIS A 168 -30.63 27.19 9.13
C HIS A 168 -31.40 28.00 10.18
N LEU A 169 -30.73 28.96 10.82
CA LEU A 169 -31.36 29.92 11.72
C LEU A 169 -31.44 31.26 10.99
N GLU A 170 -32.62 31.62 10.52
CA GLU A 170 -32.87 32.90 9.86
C GLU A 170 -33.87 33.71 10.69
N GLY A 171 -33.46 34.91 11.14
CA GLY A 171 -34.33 35.81 11.89
C GLY A 171 -34.89 35.24 13.20
N GLY A 172 -34.18 34.31 13.85
CA GLY A 172 -34.62 33.65 15.08
C GLY A 172 -35.59 32.48 14.86
N LYS A 173 -35.84 32.08 13.60
CA LYS A 173 -36.65 30.92 13.24
C LYS A 173 -35.76 29.83 12.63
N LEU A 174 -35.98 28.58 13.04
CA LEU A 174 -35.35 27.41 12.43
C LEU A 174 -36.03 27.08 11.10
N SER A 175 -35.26 27.02 10.02
CA SER A 175 -35.68 26.53 8.72
C SER A 175 -34.91 25.26 8.36
N TYR A 176 -35.63 24.24 7.90
CA TYR A 176 -35.05 22.97 7.46
C TYR A 176 -34.94 23.00 5.93
N VAL A 177 -33.74 22.77 5.41
CA VAL A 177 -33.45 22.73 3.98
C VAL A 177 -33.16 21.29 3.58
N ASP A 178 -33.93 20.77 2.62
CA ASP A 178 -33.79 19.40 2.12
C ASP A 178 -32.40 19.18 1.51
N SER A 179 -31.71 18.13 1.95
CA SER A 179 -30.46 17.69 1.35
C SER A 179 -30.67 17.15 -0.08
N PRO A 180 -29.59 16.93 -0.87
CA PRO A 180 -29.71 16.29 -2.17
C PRO A 180 -30.40 14.91 -2.11
N LEU A 181 -30.21 14.16 -1.02
CA LEU A 181 -30.89 12.88 -0.79
C LEU A 181 -32.41 13.07 -0.66
N VAL A 182 -32.85 14.00 0.20
CA VAL A 182 -34.28 14.24 0.41
C VAL A 182 -34.95 14.83 -0.83
N ARG A 183 -34.26 15.72 -1.55
CA ARG A 183 -34.76 16.22 -2.84
C ARG A 183 -34.93 15.08 -3.84
N ALA A 184 -33.94 14.20 -3.99
CA ALA A 184 -34.05 13.06 -4.90
C ALA A 184 -35.24 12.15 -4.59
N ILE A 185 -35.46 11.86 -3.30
CA ILE A 185 -36.61 11.08 -2.84
C ILE A 185 -37.93 11.75 -3.22
N ARG A 186 -38.03 13.07 -3.03
CA ARG A 186 -39.26 13.85 -3.27
C ARG A 186 -39.56 13.97 -4.76
N THR A 187 -38.56 14.27 -5.59
CA THR A 187 -38.74 14.52 -7.03
C THR A 187 -38.63 13.25 -7.89
N GLY A 188 -38.16 12.13 -7.33
CA GLY A 188 -37.96 10.89 -8.08
C GLY A 188 -36.70 10.90 -8.94
N ARG A 189 -35.72 11.76 -8.60
CA ARG A 189 -34.40 11.78 -9.25
C ARG A 189 -33.56 10.58 -8.83
N VAL A 190 -32.50 10.32 -9.58
CA VAL A 190 -31.49 9.34 -9.19
C VAL A 190 -30.57 9.99 -8.16
N LEU A 191 -30.39 9.37 -6.99
CA LEU A 191 -29.29 9.74 -6.11
C LEU A 191 -28.05 8.94 -6.45
N VAL A 192 -26.97 9.63 -6.82
CA VAL A 192 -25.64 9.04 -7.00
C VAL A 192 -24.79 9.40 -5.79
N VAL A 193 -24.35 8.38 -5.06
CA VAL A 193 -23.53 8.51 -3.85
C VAL A 193 -22.13 7.99 -4.15
N ASP A 194 -21.13 8.85 -4.06
CA ASP A 194 -19.73 8.51 -4.32
C ASP A 194 -18.94 8.28 -3.03
N GLU A 195 -17.89 7.48 -3.13
CA GLU A 195 -17.01 7.09 -2.03
C GLU A 195 -17.74 6.50 -0.81
N ALA A 196 -18.79 5.69 -1.05
CA ALA A 196 -19.58 5.07 0.02
C ALA A 196 -18.76 4.16 0.93
N ASP A 197 -17.62 3.66 0.47
CA ASP A 197 -16.64 2.91 1.26
C ASP A 197 -15.98 3.73 2.38
N LYS A 198 -16.02 5.06 2.31
CA LYS A 198 -15.42 5.94 3.32
C LYS A 198 -16.36 6.28 4.47
N ALA A 199 -17.65 6.01 4.33
CA ALA A 199 -18.65 6.39 5.31
C ALA A 199 -18.75 5.40 6.47
N SER A 200 -19.21 5.89 7.62
CA SER A 200 -19.45 5.04 8.80
C SER A 200 -20.65 4.11 8.60
N ALA A 201 -20.68 2.98 9.31
CA ALA A 201 -21.78 2.01 9.25
C ALA A 201 -23.18 2.64 9.45
N PRO A 202 -23.41 3.59 10.39
CA PRO A 202 -24.70 4.27 10.52
C PRO A 202 -25.10 5.09 9.30
N VAL A 203 -24.15 5.69 8.59
CA VAL A 203 -24.41 6.41 7.34
C VAL A 203 -24.79 5.43 6.23
N VAL A 204 -24.04 4.34 6.09
CA VAL A 204 -24.32 3.29 5.10
C VAL A 204 -25.72 2.67 5.34
N ALA A 205 -26.12 2.51 6.60
CA ALA A 205 -27.42 1.96 6.97
C ALA A 205 -28.61 2.79 6.45
N ILE A 206 -28.45 4.09 6.21
CA ILE A 206 -29.47 4.93 5.58
C ILE A 206 -29.79 4.41 4.18
N PHE A 207 -28.75 4.13 3.38
CA PHE A 207 -28.91 3.67 2.00
C PHE A 207 -29.52 2.28 1.96
N LYS A 208 -29.15 1.40 2.90
CA LYS A 208 -29.84 0.10 3.07
C LYS A 208 -31.32 0.27 3.40
N SER A 209 -31.65 1.10 4.38
CA SER A 209 -33.05 1.33 4.78
C SER A 209 -33.88 1.84 3.62
N LEU A 210 -33.33 2.74 2.80
CA LEU A 210 -33.98 3.22 1.58
C LEU A 210 -34.12 2.14 0.51
N ALA A 211 -33.06 1.36 0.25
CA ALA A 211 -33.04 0.31 -0.75
C ALA A 211 -34.04 -0.81 -0.45
N GLU A 212 -34.11 -1.27 0.81
CA GLU A 212 -34.95 -2.40 1.21
C GLU A 212 -36.37 -1.99 1.57
N ARG A 213 -36.54 -0.82 2.22
CA ARG A 213 -37.81 -0.44 2.87
C ARG A 213 -38.38 0.88 2.38
N GLY A 214 -37.57 1.75 1.77
CA GLY A 214 -37.99 3.10 1.41
C GLY A 214 -38.38 3.95 2.62
N GLU A 215 -37.79 3.68 3.80
CA GLU A 215 -38.12 4.36 5.04
C GLU A 215 -36.93 5.11 5.65
N LEU A 216 -37.15 6.33 6.12
CA LEU A 216 -36.21 7.12 6.95
C LEU A 216 -36.96 7.97 7.97
N THR A 217 -36.27 8.36 9.05
CA THR A 217 -36.74 9.39 9.98
C THR A 217 -35.91 10.65 9.78
N LEU A 218 -36.58 11.79 9.61
CA LEU A 218 -35.95 13.09 9.36
C LEU A 218 -35.78 13.90 10.66
N PRO A 219 -34.81 14.83 10.72
CA PRO A 219 -34.56 15.65 11.91
C PRO A 219 -35.74 16.53 12.35
N ASP A 220 -36.58 16.99 11.43
CA ASP A 220 -37.79 17.77 11.72
C ASP A 220 -38.95 16.92 12.32
N GLY A 221 -38.72 15.63 12.53
CA GLY A 221 -39.68 14.67 13.08
C GLY A 221 -40.59 14.02 12.04
N SER A 222 -40.52 14.44 10.77
CA SER A 222 -41.21 13.77 9.67
C SER A 222 -40.54 12.45 9.28
N ARG A 223 -41.22 11.63 8.49
CA ARG A 223 -40.67 10.37 7.97
C ARG A 223 -40.72 10.32 6.46
N VAL A 224 -39.68 9.73 5.87
CA VAL A 224 -39.73 9.22 4.49
C VAL A 224 -40.37 7.86 4.54
N ARG A 225 -41.39 7.59 3.70
CA ARG A 225 -42.10 6.31 3.70
C ARG A 225 -42.59 5.89 2.31
N PRO A 226 -42.81 4.59 2.07
CA PRO A 226 -43.47 4.12 0.85
C PRO A 226 -44.94 4.56 0.77
N ALA A 227 -45.44 4.74 -0.45
CA ALA A 227 -46.81 5.20 -0.72
C ALA A 227 -47.91 4.30 -0.11
N TYR A 228 -47.62 3.02 0.12
CA TYR A 228 -48.58 2.05 0.69
C TYR A 228 -48.61 2.05 2.23
N THR A 229 -47.76 2.83 2.89
CA THR A 229 -47.71 2.88 4.37
C THR A 229 -48.52 4.07 4.90
N PRO A 230 -49.27 3.91 6.02
CA PRO A 230 -50.09 4.98 6.57
C PRO A 230 -49.20 6.06 7.21
N GLY A 231 -49.31 7.32 6.78
CA GLY A 231 -48.48 8.44 7.25
C GLY A 231 -49.28 9.69 7.62
N THR A 232 -48.56 10.74 7.99
CA THR A 232 -49.12 12.08 8.26
C THR A 232 -48.87 13.02 7.07
N GLU A 233 -49.56 14.16 7.01
CA GLU A 233 -49.34 15.18 5.96
C GLU A 233 -47.91 15.76 5.95
N LYS A 234 -47.16 15.60 7.05
CA LYS A 234 -45.77 16.05 7.15
C LYS A 234 -44.78 15.04 6.55
N ASP A 235 -45.19 13.80 6.35
CA ASP A 235 -44.31 12.74 5.85
C ASP A 235 -44.02 12.90 4.36
N ILE A 236 -42.82 12.49 3.95
CA ILE A 236 -42.39 12.47 2.55
C ILE A 236 -42.69 11.09 1.99
N ILE A 237 -43.59 11.02 1.02
CA ILE A 237 -43.82 9.79 0.26
C ILE A 237 -42.67 9.61 -0.74
N VAL A 238 -42.02 8.45 -0.71
CA VAL A 238 -40.99 8.10 -1.69
C VAL A 238 -41.60 8.12 -3.07
N ASN A 239 -41.05 8.96 -3.95
CA ASN A 239 -41.49 9.02 -5.33
C ASN A 239 -41.21 7.67 -6.02
N PRO A 240 -42.17 7.05 -6.74
CA PRO A 240 -41.97 5.77 -7.44
C PRO A 240 -40.83 5.77 -8.47
N GLU A 241 -40.43 6.96 -8.91
CA GLU A 241 -39.35 7.17 -9.87
C GLU A 241 -37.97 7.29 -9.22
N PHE A 242 -37.89 7.46 -7.90
CA PHE A 242 -36.64 7.51 -7.16
C PHE A 242 -35.78 6.27 -7.43
N ARG A 243 -34.47 6.48 -7.63
CA ARG A 243 -33.48 5.42 -7.75
C ARG A 243 -32.23 5.77 -6.97
N LEU A 244 -31.49 4.74 -6.58
CA LEU A 244 -30.30 4.85 -5.76
C LEU A 244 -29.13 4.14 -6.42
N ILE A 245 -28.00 4.84 -6.54
CA ILE A 245 -26.74 4.29 -7.05
C ILE A 245 -25.64 4.62 -6.05
N LEU A 246 -24.95 3.60 -5.56
CA LEU A 246 -23.77 3.73 -4.71
C LEU A 246 -22.51 3.40 -5.49
N LEU A 247 -21.48 4.22 -5.34
CA LEU A 247 -20.16 4.02 -5.89
C LEU A 247 -19.17 3.86 -4.74
N ALA A 248 -18.36 2.81 -4.82
CA ALA A 248 -17.38 2.51 -3.79
C ALA A 248 -16.11 1.92 -4.39
N ASN A 249 -15.02 2.03 -3.64
CA ASN A 249 -13.81 1.30 -3.96
C ASN A 249 -13.94 -0.19 -3.63
N ARG A 250 -13.16 -1.01 -4.33
CA ARG A 250 -13.07 -2.44 -4.03
C ARG A 250 -12.56 -2.67 -2.59
N PRO A 251 -13.01 -3.72 -1.89
CA PRO A 251 -12.48 -4.09 -0.56
C PRO A 251 -10.97 -4.41 -0.56
N GLY A 252 -10.34 -4.26 0.60
CA GLY A 252 -8.88 -4.40 0.81
C GLY A 252 -8.35 -5.85 0.79
N TYR A 253 -7.04 -6.02 0.94
CA TYR A 253 -6.28 -7.24 0.61
C TYR A 253 -6.30 -8.34 1.71
N PRO A 254 -6.40 -9.64 1.39
CA PRO A 254 -7.28 -10.27 0.40
C PRO A 254 -8.74 -10.16 0.87
N PHE A 255 -9.65 -9.67 0.01
CA PHE A 255 -11.07 -9.34 0.30
C PHE A 255 -11.42 -9.33 1.80
N LEU A 256 -10.91 -8.34 2.54
CA LEU A 256 -11.40 -8.04 3.89
C LEU A 256 -12.67 -7.23 3.68
N GLY A 257 -13.83 -7.85 3.96
CA GLY A 257 -15.13 -7.21 3.83
C GLY A 257 -15.07 -5.81 4.41
N ASN A 258 -15.20 -4.79 3.54
CA ASN A 258 -15.43 -3.46 4.06
C ASN A 258 -16.76 -3.53 4.83
N THR A 259 -16.83 -2.94 6.02
CA THR A 259 -18.09 -2.72 6.76
C THR A 259 -19.24 -2.25 5.86
N LEU A 260 -18.94 -1.55 4.76
CA LEU A 260 -19.89 -1.24 3.69
C LEU A 260 -20.72 -2.46 3.23
N LEU A 261 -20.09 -3.53 2.77
CA LEU A 261 -20.81 -4.69 2.20
C LEU A 261 -21.56 -5.48 3.28
N GLU A 262 -20.97 -5.59 4.48
CA GLU A 262 -21.60 -6.22 5.64
C GLU A 262 -22.88 -5.48 6.05
N VAL A 263 -22.85 -4.14 6.03
CA VAL A 263 -24.02 -3.33 6.36
C VAL A 263 -25.05 -3.41 5.25
N LEU A 264 -24.66 -3.18 3.98
CA LEU A 264 -25.60 -3.14 2.83
C LEU A 264 -26.34 -4.47 2.61
N GLY A 265 -25.68 -5.61 2.83
CA GLY A 265 -26.29 -6.93 2.63
C GLY A 265 -26.69 -7.18 1.18
N GLU A 266 -27.90 -7.70 0.98
CA GLU A 266 -28.40 -8.19 -0.32
C GLU A 266 -29.28 -7.16 -1.07
N GLY A 267 -29.45 -5.95 -0.54
CA GLY A 267 -30.40 -4.96 -1.08
C GLY A 267 -29.95 -4.23 -2.37
N PHE A 268 -28.83 -4.60 -2.97
CA PHE A 268 -28.25 -3.90 -4.13
C PHE A 268 -27.79 -4.88 -5.23
N SER A 269 -28.06 -4.52 -6.49
CA SER A 269 -27.42 -5.15 -7.64
C SER A 269 -25.98 -4.67 -7.76
N ALA A 270 -25.02 -5.56 -7.49
CA ALA A 270 -23.61 -5.22 -7.42
C ALA A 270 -22.89 -5.41 -8.77
N TYR A 271 -22.05 -4.44 -9.12
CA TYR A 271 -21.30 -4.38 -10.37
C TYR A 271 -19.82 -4.18 -10.10
N ALA A 272 -19.00 -5.05 -10.69
CA ALA A 272 -17.55 -4.91 -10.70
C ALA A 272 -17.11 -4.04 -11.90
N VAL A 273 -16.67 -2.81 -11.62
CA VAL A 273 -16.17 -1.84 -12.60
C VAL A 273 -14.64 -1.86 -12.59
N ASN A 274 -14.09 -2.81 -13.33
CA ASN A 274 -12.65 -2.98 -13.50
C ASN A 274 -12.09 -2.06 -14.58
N ASN A 275 -10.76 -1.98 -14.70
CA ASN A 275 -10.16 -1.41 -15.90
C ASN A 275 -10.58 -2.25 -17.12
N PRO A 276 -10.76 -1.64 -18.30
CA PRO A 276 -11.13 -2.38 -19.50
C PRO A 276 -10.07 -3.41 -19.87
N ASP A 277 -10.46 -4.42 -20.65
CA ASP A 277 -9.50 -5.32 -21.29
C ASP A 277 -8.62 -4.56 -22.30
N HIS A 278 -7.50 -5.17 -22.69
CA HIS A 278 -6.52 -4.60 -23.62
C HIS A 278 -7.16 -4.02 -24.89
N GLU A 279 -8.07 -4.75 -25.55
CA GLU A 279 -8.69 -4.31 -26.78
C GLU A 279 -9.59 -3.08 -26.53
N SER A 280 -10.41 -3.15 -25.48
CA SER A 280 -11.29 -2.05 -25.07
C SER A 280 -10.52 -0.80 -24.61
N GLU A 281 -9.42 -0.96 -23.87
CA GLU A 281 -8.61 0.14 -23.34
C GLU A 281 -7.81 0.82 -24.47
N VAL A 282 -7.15 0.06 -25.35
CA VAL A 282 -6.49 0.61 -26.56
C VAL A 282 -7.47 1.39 -27.43
N ARG A 283 -8.66 0.83 -27.68
CA ARG A 283 -9.71 1.50 -28.47
C ARG A 283 -10.17 2.81 -27.84
N LEU A 284 -10.30 2.84 -26.52
CA LEU A 284 -10.65 4.04 -25.76
C LEU A 284 -9.53 5.08 -25.83
N LEU A 285 -8.27 4.68 -25.67
CA LEU A 285 -7.11 5.57 -25.74
C LEU A 285 -6.94 6.16 -27.14
N LYS A 286 -7.16 5.37 -28.18
CA LYS A 286 -7.08 5.83 -29.58
C LYS A 286 -8.16 6.84 -29.94
N GLN A 287 -9.38 6.68 -29.40
CA GLN A 287 -10.43 7.70 -29.52
C GLN A 287 -10.07 8.99 -28.75
N ALA A 288 -9.40 8.86 -27.61
CA ALA A 288 -8.96 10.00 -26.80
C ALA A 288 -7.80 10.78 -27.43
N ALA A 289 -6.97 10.11 -28.23
CA ALA A 289 -5.77 10.65 -28.83
C ALA A 289 -5.51 10.04 -30.23
N PRO A 290 -6.23 10.51 -31.26
CA PRO A 290 -6.14 9.96 -32.60
C PRO A 290 -4.75 10.09 -33.24
N ASP A 291 -3.99 11.13 -32.90
CA ASP A 291 -2.70 11.45 -33.53
C ASP A 291 -1.52 10.75 -32.84
N VAL A 292 -1.74 10.17 -31.64
CA VAL A 292 -0.72 9.37 -30.97
C VAL A 292 -0.57 8.02 -31.67
N SER A 293 0.66 7.59 -31.87
CA SER A 293 1.02 6.31 -32.50
C SER A 293 0.29 5.14 -31.82
N GLU A 294 -0.36 4.30 -32.60
CA GLU A 294 -1.07 3.12 -32.10
C GLU A 294 -0.12 2.15 -31.40
N ASN A 295 1.10 1.98 -31.93
CA ASN A 295 2.13 1.16 -31.29
C ASN A 295 2.51 1.69 -29.90
N LEU A 296 2.54 3.01 -29.72
CA LEU A 296 2.84 3.62 -28.41
C LEU A 296 1.67 3.42 -27.44
N ILE A 297 0.42 3.57 -27.91
CA ILE A 297 -0.78 3.31 -27.10
C ILE A 297 -0.79 1.86 -26.63
N VAL A 298 -0.56 0.90 -27.53
CA VAL A 298 -0.48 -0.53 -27.21
C VAL A 298 0.63 -0.81 -26.20
N ALA A 299 1.82 -0.23 -26.38
CA ALA A 299 2.94 -0.40 -25.45
C ALA A 299 2.62 0.14 -24.05
N LEU A 300 2.01 1.32 -23.96
CA LEU A 300 1.62 1.93 -22.69
C LEU A 300 0.51 1.13 -21.99
N ASP A 301 -0.48 0.65 -22.74
CA ASP A 301 -1.56 -0.20 -22.22
C ASP A 301 -1.02 -1.48 -21.58
N LEU A 302 -0.19 -2.23 -22.32
CA LEU A 302 0.39 -3.47 -21.84
C LEU A 302 1.27 -3.23 -20.61
N ALA A 303 2.05 -2.15 -20.60
CA ALA A 303 2.85 -1.78 -19.44
C ALA A 303 1.97 -1.47 -18.21
N PHE A 304 0.93 -0.65 -18.38
CA PHE A 304 0.02 -0.32 -17.27
C PHE A 304 -0.73 -1.55 -16.76
N ASN A 305 -1.09 -2.49 -17.62
CA ASN A 305 -1.70 -3.76 -17.23
C ASN A 305 -0.76 -4.62 -16.37
N GLU A 306 0.50 -4.80 -16.76
CA GLU A 306 1.48 -5.51 -15.92
C GLU A 306 1.78 -4.76 -14.61
N LEU A 307 1.76 -3.43 -14.61
CA LEU A 307 1.94 -2.64 -13.37
C LEU A 307 0.76 -2.77 -12.40
N ARG A 308 -0.47 -2.89 -12.91
CA ARG A 308 -1.66 -3.18 -12.10
C ARG A 308 -1.57 -4.56 -11.46
N GLU A 309 -1.12 -5.57 -12.21
CA GLU A 309 -0.87 -6.91 -11.69
C GLU A 309 0.25 -6.90 -10.64
N ALA A 310 1.32 -6.14 -10.87
CA ALA A 310 2.40 -5.96 -9.90
C ALA A 310 1.91 -5.30 -8.61
N PHE A 311 0.94 -4.36 -8.70
CA PHE A 311 0.32 -3.75 -7.52
C PHE A 311 -0.51 -4.78 -6.75
N ASP A 312 -1.32 -5.57 -7.44
CA ASP A 312 -2.10 -6.65 -6.83
C ASP A 312 -1.23 -7.77 -6.25
N ALA A 313 -0.01 -7.96 -6.76
CA ALA A 313 0.99 -8.86 -6.18
C ALA A 313 1.77 -8.25 -5.01
N GLY A 314 1.62 -6.94 -4.74
CA GLY A 314 2.39 -6.22 -3.73
C GLY A 314 3.83 -5.88 -4.13
N ASN A 315 4.18 -6.04 -5.41
CA ASN A 315 5.51 -5.73 -5.94
C ASN A 315 5.71 -4.22 -6.18
N VAL A 316 4.62 -3.48 -6.40
CA VAL A 316 4.60 -2.02 -6.43
C VAL A 316 3.53 -1.49 -5.47
N THR A 317 3.77 -0.30 -4.91
CA THR A 317 2.87 0.30 -3.91
C THR A 317 1.81 1.22 -4.50
N TYR A 318 1.97 1.61 -5.76
CA TYR A 318 1.09 2.57 -6.41
C TYR A 318 0.04 1.88 -7.32
N PRO A 319 -1.25 2.20 -7.16
CA PRO A 319 -2.30 1.62 -7.98
C PRO A 319 -2.48 2.37 -9.32
N TYR A 320 -1.80 1.91 -10.36
CA TYR A 320 -1.91 2.48 -11.71
C TYR A 320 -3.32 2.38 -12.29
N SER A 321 -3.88 3.51 -12.75
CA SER A 321 -5.29 3.62 -13.16
C SER A 321 -5.48 3.99 -14.63
N LEU A 322 -6.65 3.66 -15.18
CA LEU A 322 -7.07 4.12 -16.52
C LEU A 322 -7.05 5.65 -16.64
N ARG A 323 -7.42 6.37 -15.57
CA ARG A 323 -7.44 7.84 -15.55
C ARG A 323 -6.06 8.44 -15.86
N GLU A 324 -5.01 7.87 -15.28
CA GLU A 324 -3.64 8.35 -15.48
C GLU A 324 -3.15 8.05 -16.87
N LEU A 325 -3.42 6.84 -17.37
CA LEU A 325 -3.11 6.48 -18.74
C LEU A 325 -3.82 7.41 -19.74
N LEU A 326 -5.10 7.70 -19.52
CA LEU A 326 -5.85 8.70 -20.29
C LEU A 326 -5.23 10.10 -20.22
N HIS A 327 -4.80 10.55 -19.04
CA HIS A 327 -4.13 11.85 -18.89
C HIS A 327 -2.83 11.90 -19.67
N LEU A 328 -2.03 10.84 -19.60
CA LEU A 328 -0.77 10.71 -20.31
C LEU A 328 -0.98 10.77 -21.83
N VAL A 329 -1.87 9.94 -22.37
CA VAL A 329 -2.09 9.91 -23.82
C VAL A 329 -2.74 11.21 -24.32
N ARG A 330 -3.64 11.83 -23.56
CA ARG A 330 -4.19 13.17 -23.89
C ARG A 330 -3.14 14.27 -23.84
N HIS A 331 -2.17 14.17 -22.94
CA HIS A 331 -1.05 15.10 -22.91
C HIS A 331 -0.21 14.98 -24.18
N LEU A 332 0.14 13.76 -24.58
CA LEU A 332 0.88 13.50 -25.82
C LEU A 332 0.11 13.96 -27.08
N GLN A 333 -1.21 13.81 -27.10
CA GLN A 333 -2.08 14.35 -28.16
C GLN A 333 -1.98 15.87 -28.25
N LYS A 334 -1.99 16.56 -27.09
CA LYS A 334 -1.99 18.02 -27.03
C LYS A 334 -0.60 18.62 -27.25
N PHE A 335 0.45 17.89 -26.85
CA PHE A 335 1.85 18.31 -26.94
C PHE A 335 2.70 17.22 -27.62
N PRO A 336 2.59 17.05 -28.95
CA PRO A 336 3.31 15.98 -29.66
C PRO A 336 4.84 16.12 -29.65
N SER A 337 5.35 17.32 -29.34
CA SER A 337 6.78 17.61 -29.19
C SER A 337 7.35 17.19 -27.84
N ASP A 338 6.51 16.87 -26.86
CA ASP A 338 6.97 16.50 -25.52
C ASP A 338 7.50 15.07 -25.52
N ASP A 339 8.62 14.88 -24.83
CA ASP A 339 9.23 13.57 -24.68
C ASP A 339 8.38 12.69 -23.75
N VAL A 340 8.06 11.47 -24.19
CA VAL A 340 7.23 10.49 -23.46
C VAL A 340 7.82 10.20 -22.08
N SER A 341 9.15 10.14 -21.97
CA SER A 341 9.85 9.89 -20.70
C SER A 341 9.56 10.99 -19.67
N SER A 342 9.49 12.24 -20.11
CA SER A 342 9.18 13.39 -19.26
C SER A 342 7.72 13.41 -18.76
N VAL A 343 6.77 13.02 -19.61
CA VAL A 343 5.34 12.96 -19.27
C VAL A 343 5.06 11.80 -18.31
N LEU A 344 5.70 10.65 -18.56
CA LEU A 344 5.69 9.51 -17.65
C LEU A 344 6.19 9.91 -16.27
N LEU A 345 7.29 10.67 -16.15
CA LEU A 345 7.81 11.07 -14.84
C LEU A 345 6.83 11.87 -13.99
N ASN A 346 6.08 12.77 -14.61
CA ASN A 346 5.07 13.56 -13.90
C ASN A 346 3.88 12.70 -13.43
N THR A 347 3.65 11.56 -14.09
CA THR A 347 2.56 10.63 -13.77
C THR A 347 3.01 9.57 -12.75
N LEU A 348 4.25 9.10 -12.88
CA LEU A 348 4.88 8.06 -12.06
C LEU A 348 5.54 8.62 -10.79
N SER A 349 5.37 9.93 -10.52
CA SER A 349 6.16 10.62 -9.51
C SER A 349 5.98 10.10 -8.08
N PHE A 350 4.88 9.40 -7.82
CA PHE A 350 4.55 8.88 -6.50
C PHE A 350 5.44 7.69 -6.06
N ASP A 351 5.95 6.90 -7.01
CA ASP A 351 6.87 5.78 -6.72
C ASP A 351 8.35 6.23 -6.68
N LEU A 352 8.65 7.49 -6.97
CA LEU A 352 10.01 8.06 -7.04
C LEU A 352 10.83 7.93 -5.75
N HIS A 353 10.19 7.66 -4.62
CA HIS A 353 10.87 7.51 -3.33
C HIS A 353 11.35 6.09 -3.04
N ARG A 354 11.07 5.11 -3.92
CA ARG A 354 11.46 3.70 -3.76
C ARG A 354 12.27 3.19 -4.95
N PRO A 355 13.59 3.02 -4.82
CA PRO A 355 14.45 2.56 -5.90
C PRO A 355 14.04 1.19 -6.48
N GLU A 356 13.48 0.28 -5.68
CA GLU A 356 13.06 -1.05 -6.14
C GLU A 356 11.75 -1.01 -6.94
N ALA A 357 10.74 -0.27 -6.47
CA ALA A 357 9.49 -0.10 -7.20
C ALA A 357 9.76 0.55 -8.56
N MET A 358 10.65 1.56 -8.59
CA MET A 358 11.08 2.18 -9.84
C MET A 358 11.81 1.21 -10.79
N ARG A 359 12.59 0.24 -10.28
CA ARG A 359 13.19 -0.79 -11.14
C ARG A 359 12.13 -1.63 -11.82
N VAL A 360 11.09 -2.05 -11.08
CA VAL A 360 9.95 -2.79 -11.64
C VAL A 360 9.30 -1.95 -12.73
N VAL A 361 8.91 -0.71 -12.40
CA VAL A 361 8.27 0.23 -13.33
C VAL A 361 9.08 0.42 -14.62
N LEU A 362 10.37 0.76 -14.50
CA LEU A 362 11.25 0.97 -15.65
C LEU A 362 11.46 -0.32 -16.46
N SER A 363 11.61 -1.47 -15.79
CA SER A 363 11.77 -2.75 -16.47
C SER A 363 10.53 -3.14 -17.28
N THR A 364 9.34 -2.88 -16.74
CA THR A 364 8.05 -3.13 -17.40
C THR A 364 7.86 -2.20 -18.60
N LEU A 365 8.11 -0.90 -18.45
CA LEU A 365 8.03 0.06 -19.56
C LEU A 365 9.01 -0.31 -20.69
N LYS A 366 10.24 -0.70 -20.34
CA LYS A 366 11.25 -1.15 -21.30
C LYS A 366 10.84 -2.44 -22.02
N LYS A 367 10.28 -3.40 -21.29
CA LYS A 367 9.82 -4.70 -21.81
C LYS A 367 8.82 -4.53 -22.95
N TYR A 368 7.92 -3.54 -22.86
CA TYR A 368 6.92 -3.25 -23.90
C TYR A 368 7.37 -2.20 -24.92
N GLY A 369 8.62 -1.76 -24.89
CA GLY A 369 9.16 -0.84 -25.90
C GLY A 369 8.66 0.60 -25.77
N VAL A 370 8.24 1.03 -24.57
CA VAL A 370 7.92 2.43 -24.32
C VAL A 370 9.23 3.25 -24.42
N PRO A 371 9.27 4.36 -25.18
CA PRO A 371 10.47 5.16 -25.35
C PRO A 371 10.81 5.85 -24.03
N ILE A 372 11.78 5.27 -23.31
CA ILE A 372 12.24 5.69 -21.98
C ILE A 372 13.72 6.07 -21.97
N ASP A 373 14.31 6.41 -23.13
CA ASP A 373 15.75 6.64 -23.26
C ASP A 373 16.26 7.83 -22.41
N GLY A 374 15.36 8.70 -21.93
CA GLY A 374 15.63 9.77 -20.96
C GLY A 374 15.34 9.43 -19.49
N LEU A 375 14.82 8.23 -19.19
CA LEU A 375 14.47 7.72 -17.86
C LEU A 375 15.57 6.76 -17.39
N SER A 376 16.72 7.29 -16.97
CA SER A 376 17.67 6.51 -16.17
C SER A 376 17.44 6.83 -14.69
N LEU A 377 17.65 5.86 -13.78
CA LEU A 377 17.62 6.12 -12.32
C LEU A 377 18.49 7.35 -11.97
N VAL A 378 19.57 7.58 -12.72
CA VAL A 378 20.47 8.74 -12.59
C VAL A 378 19.80 10.04 -13.06
N ALA A 379 19.19 10.07 -14.24
CA ALA A 379 18.54 11.27 -14.81
C ALA A 379 17.29 11.70 -14.02
N ILE A 380 16.60 10.74 -13.40
CA ILE A 380 15.46 10.99 -12.51
C ILE A 380 15.95 11.55 -11.18
N GLN A 381 17.01 10.98 -10.60
CA GLN A 381 17.67 11.52 -9.41
C GLN A 381 18.13 12.96 -9.66
N GLU A 382 18.72 13.23 -10.84
CA GLU A 382 19.14 14.57 -11.27
C GLU A 382 17.95 15.54 -11.43
N LYS A 383 16.87 15.14 -12.11
CA LYS A 383 15.66 15.99 -12.27
C LYS A 383 14.92 16.23 -10.95
N MET A 384 14.88 15.25 -10.05
CA MET A 384 14.32 15.40 -8.71
C MET A 384 15.20 16.26 -7.82
N ASP A 385 16.51 16.10 -7.91
CA ASP A 385 17.47 16.97 -7.25
C ASP A 385 17.34 18.38 -7.81
N ASP A 386 17.05 18.57 -9.10
CA ASP A 386 16.78 19.87 -9.73
C ASP A 386 15.44 20.49 -9.30
N ALA A 387 14.37 19.70 -9.19
CA ALA A 387 13.10 20.17 -8.64
C ALA A 387 13.22 20.50 -7.12
N ARG A 388 13.99 19.71 -6.37
CA ARG A 388 14.35 19.98 -4.97
C ARG A 388 15.29 21.19 -4.83
N ARG A 389 16.17 21.46 -5.79
CA ARG A 389 16.98 22.70 -5.89
C ARG A 389 16.13 23.93 -6.10
N GLN A 390 15.10 23.81 -6.95
CA GLN A 390 14.19 24.92 -7.26
C GLN A 390 13.21 25.22 -6.11
N ALA A 391 12.70 24.18 -5.42
CA ALA A 391 11.84 24.33 -4.24
C ALA A 391 12.65 24.69 -2.97
N GLY A 392 13.90 24.24 -2.89
CA GLY A 392 14.84 24.50 -1.80
C GLY A 392 15.89 25.53 -2.21
N ALA A 393 15.46 26.75 -2.53
CA ALA A 393 16.36 27.89 -2.67
C ALA A 393 16.91 28.32 -1.28
N GLN A 394 17.71 27.45 -0.66
CA GLN A 394 18.76 27.75 0.31
C GLN A 394 19.44 26.43 0.75
N LYS A 395 20.31 25.87 -0.10
CA LYS A 395 21.65 25.38 0.30
C LYS A 395 22.43 24.89 -0.92
N LYS A 396 23.71 25.29 -0.95
CA LYS A 396 24.68 25.09 -2.04
C LYS A 396 24.80 23.63 -2.46
N GLN A 397 24.94 23.43 -3.76
CA GLN A 397 25.18 22.11 -4.34
C GLN A 397 26.52 21.97 -5.06
N VAL A 398 26.93 20.71 -5.08
CA VAL A 398 28.15 20.15 -5.63
C VAL A 398 27.89 19.67 -7.06
N ARG A 399 28.64 20.15 -8.07
CA ARG A 399 28.59 19.74 -9.49
C ARG A 399 29.61 18.65 -9.81
N GLN A 400 29.27 17.74 -10.71
CA GLN A 400 30.23 16.84 -11.40
C GLN A 400 30.64 17.48 -12.73
N VAL A 401 31.94 17.58 -12.99
CA VAL A 401 32.48 18.22 -14.22
C VAL A 401 33.53 17.29 -14.85
N GLU A 402 33.41 17.04 -16.15
CA GLU A 402 34.46 16.35 -16.92
C GLU A 402 35.66 17.29 -17.10
N PHE A 403 36.85 16.82 -16.69
CA PHE A 403 38.05 17.65 -16.64
C PHE A 403 39.18 17.04 -17.48
N GLU A 404 39.66 17.81 -18.47
CA GLU A 404 40.89 17.52 -19.19
C GLU A 404 42.09 18.26 -18.54
N PRO A 405 43.11 17.54 -18.02
CA PRO A 405 44.21 18.17 -17.32
C PRO A 405 45.14 18.96 -18.27
N LYS A 406 45.36 20.24 -18.00
CA LYS A 406 46.38 21.06 -18.67
C LYS A 406 47.76 20.85 -18.04
N GLY A 407 48.61 20.00 -18.63
CA GLY A 407 50.02 19.77 -18.25
C GLY A 407 50.52 18.34 -18.50
N SER A 408 51.84 18.07 -18.37
CA SER A 408 52.44 16.72 -18.58
C SER A 408 51.69 15.65 -17.77
N THR A 409 51.44 14.47 -18.34
CA THR A 409 50.54 13.42 -17.81
C THR A 409 51.27 12.25 -17.13
N ASP A 410 52.54 12.42 -16.76
CA ASP A 410 53.38 11.36 -16.22
C ASP A 410 52.99 10.99 -14.77
N LEU A 411 52.90 9.68 -14.47
CA LEU A 411 52.53 9.12 -13.15
C LEU A 411 53.77 8.65 -12.39
N ASN A 412 53.89 9.04 -11.12
CA ASN A 412 55.04 8.66 -10.27
C ASN A 412 54.69 7.64 -9.16
N GLY A 413 53.42 7.20 -9.06
CA GLY A 413 52.95 6.17 -8.12
C GLY A 413 52.00 6.69 -7.03
N PRO A 414 51.15 5.82 -6.42
CA PRO A 414 50.09 6.21 -5.48
C PRO A 414 50.61 6.79 -4.15
N LYS A 415 49.99 7.88 -3.65
CA LYS A 415 50.38 8.60 -2.43
C LYS A 415 49.15 9.06 -1.62
N GLU A 416 49.29 9.28 -0.31
CA GLU A 416 48.18 9.64 0.59
C GLU A 416 47.75 11.13 0.49
N GLY A 417 48.69 12.03 0.19
CA GLY A 417 48.46 13.49 0.13
C GLY A 417 48.33 14.13 1.52
N GLN A 418 48.51 15.45 1.60
CA GLN A 418 48.35 16.23 2.84
C GLN A 418 46.87 16.48 3.16
N ALA A 419 46.50 16.54 4.45
CA ALA A 419 45.12 16.80 4.89
C ALA A 419 44.59 18.12 4.32
N THR A 420 43.36 18.13 3.81
CA THR A 420 42.75 19.31 3.16
C THR A 420 42.64 20.51 4.11
N ASP A 421 42.91 21.72 3.59
CA ASP A 421 42.71 23.00 4.27
C ASP A 421 41.26 23.51 4.18
N GLY A 422 40.33 22.66 3.71
CA GLY A 422 38.93 23.00 3.47
C GLY A 422 38.68 23.76 2.17
N LYS A 423 39.71 23.99 1.33
CA LYS A 423 39.56 24.60 0.00
C LYS A 423 39.57 23.52 -1.09
N ALA A 424 38.85 23.79 -2.19
CA ALA A 424 38.77 22.86 -3.32
C ALA A 424 40.07 22.89 -4.13
N HIS A 425 40.82 21.79 -4.13
CA HIS A 425 42.02 21.62 -4.96
C HIS A 425 41.71 20.74 -6.16
N VAL A 426 41.86 21.29 -7.37
CA VAL A 426 41.58 20.61 -8.65
C VAL A 426 42.88 20.39 -9.43
N GLY A 427 43.15 19.14 -9.83
CA GLY A 427 44.27 18.81 -10.74
C GLY A 427 45.69 18.81 -10.14
N GLY A 428 45.85 18.91 -8.82
CA GLY A 428 47.16 18.86 -8.13
C GLY A 428 47.53 17.49 -7.52
N ASN A 429 48.80 17.31 -7.15
CA ASN A 429 49.36 16.05 -6.61
C ASN A 429 49.70 16.09 -5.09
N ASN A 430 49.35 17.18 -4.38
CA ASN A 430 49.78 17.40 -3.00
C ASN A 430 48.71 17.14 -1.93
N TRP A 431 47.42 17.23 -2.24
CA TRP A 431 46.34 17.25 -1.26
C TRP A 431 45.46 15.99 -1.31
N ARG A 432 45.04 15.50 -0.13
CA ARG A 432 44.10 14.39 0.07
C ARG A 432 42.67 14.89 -0.14
N GLY A 433 41.88 14.19 -0.95
CA GLY A 433 40.50 14.58 -1.28
C GLY A 433 40.35 15.59 -2.42
N GLY A 434 41.44 15.92 -3.13
CA GLY A 434 41.38 16.74 -4.34
C GLY A 434 40.59 16.03 -5.45
N THR A 435 39.84 16.79 -6.23
CA THR A 435 39.01 16.25 -7.32
C THR A 435 39.76 16.39 -8.65
N GLY A 436 40.01 15.26 -9.33
CA GLY A 436 40.80 15.21 -10.57
C GLY A 436 42.34 15.09 -10.41
N GLY A 437 42.86 14.68 -9.25
CA GLY A 437 44.29 14.44 -9.01
C GLY A 437 44.88 13.22 -9.74
N ARG A 438 46.21 13.10 -9.82
CA ARG A 438 46.88 12.05 -10.63
C ARG A 438 47.45 10.88 -9.83
N ASP A 439 47.84 11.09 -8.58
CA ASP A 439 48.50 10.09 -7.73
C ASP A 439 47.91 10.00 -6.30
N THR A 440 47.01 10.90 -5.89
CA THR A 440 46.47 11.01 -4.51
C THR A 440 45.07 10.43 -4.32
N ALA A 441 44.71 10.07 -3.08
CA ALA A 441 43.37 9.56 -2.73
C ALA A 441 42.25 10.59 -2.95
N GLY A 442 41.22 10.23 -3.73
CA GLY A 442 40.14 11.14 -4.15
C GLY A 442 39.13 10.48 -5.10
N LEU A 443 37.98 11.14 -5.34
CA LEU A 443 36.83 10.53 -6.03
C LEU A 443 36.89 10.47 -7.56
N GLY A 444 37.79 11.23 -8.18
CA GLY A 444 37.79 11.41 -9.64
C GLY A 444 39.15 11.39 -10.32
N GLY A 445 40.22 11.02 -9.61
CA GLY A 445 41.59 11.00 -10.12
C GLY A 445 42.00 9.72 -10.87
N ARG A 446 43.23 9.75 -11.40
CA ARG A 446 43.96 8.58 -11.94
C ARG A 446 44.85 8.04 -10.80
N GLY A 447 45.18 6.74 -10.77
CA GLY A 447 46.24 6.20 -9.90
C GLY A 447 46.03 6.10 -8.37
N GLY A 448 45.06 6.79 -7.75
CA GLY A 448 44.83 6.75 -6.29
C GLY A 448 44.33 5.40 -5.74
N TYR A 449 44.69 5.07 -4.48
CA TYR A 449 44.34 3.79 -3.84
C TYR A 449 43.00 3.79 -3.08
N GLU A 450 42.50 4.96 -2.66
CA GLU A 450 41.26 5.12 -1.87
C GLU A 450 40.32 6.16 -2.53
N ARG A 451 39.01 5.92 -2.45
CA ARG A 451 37.99 6.92 -2.82
C ARG A 451 37.57 7.70 -1.57
N TYR A 452 37.96 8.96 -1.52
CA TYR A 452 37.69 9.84 -0.38
C TYR A 452 36.88 11.07 -0.84
N PHE A 453 35.74 11.33 -0.18
CA PHE A 453 34.87 12.48 -0.42
C PHE A 453 35.05 13.52 0.67
N VAL A 454 35.12 14.80 0.28
CA VAL A 454 35.01 15.93 1.20
C VAL A 454 33.69 16.63 0.90
N GLU A 455 32.84 16.72 1.92
CA GLU A 455 31.49 17.26 1.81
C GLU A 455 31.53 18.73 1.33
N GLY A 456 30.80 19.04 0.25
CA GLY A 456 30.74 20.39 -0.34
C GLY A 456 31.68 20.67 -1.54
N HIS A 457 32.46 19.68 -2.01
CA HIS A 457 33.39 19.84 -3.15
C HIS A 457 32.94 19.15 -4.44
N ASP A 458 33.01 19.86 -5.57
CA ASP A 458 32.70 19.39 -6.94
C ASP A 458 33.57 18.22 -7.37
N VAL A 459 32.94 17.11 -7.78
CA VAL A 459 33.63 15.88 -8.20
C VAL A 459 34.07 16.00 -9.66
N ASN A 460 35.32 16.39 -9.87
CA ASN A 460 35.98 16.41 -11.18
C ASN A 460 36.52 15.02 -11.55
N GLN A 461 36.05 14.45 -12.65
CA GLN A 461 36.40 13.09 -13.07
C GLN A 461 37.28 13.11 -14.33
N VAL A 462 38.44 12.42 -14.30
CA VAL A 462 39.27 12.26 -15.51
C VAL A 462 38.61 11.27 -16.49
N SER A 463 38.82 11.50 -17.80
CA SER A 463 38.27 10.69 -18.90
C SER A 463 38.64 9.21 -18.79
N LYS A 464 37.80 8.34 -19.39
CA LYS A 464 37.96 6.87 -19.36
C LYS A 464 39.28 6.42 -20.02
N GLU A 465 39.65 7.06 -21.13
CA GLU A 465 40.89 6.78 -21.86
C GLU A 465 42.14 7.04 -21.01
N LEU A 466 42.14 8.12 -20.21
CA LEU A 466 43.23 8.42 -19.29
C LEU A 466 43.32 7.39 -18.14
N LYS A 467 42.21 6.83 -17.67
CA LYS A 467 42.24 5.75 -16.64
C LYS A 467 42.77 4.43 -17.18
N GLU A 468 42.57 4.15 -18.46
CA GLU A 468 43.03 2.93 -19.13
C GLU A 468 44.55 2.93 -19.37
N GLN A 469 45.17 4.10 -19.54
CA GLN A 469 46.61 4.28 -19.74
C GLN A 469 47.48 4.13 -18.47
N VAL A 470 46.92 3.79 -17.31
CA VAL A 470 47.71 3.60 -16.07
C VAL A 470 48.58 2.34 -16.20
N PRO A 471 49.92 2.45 -16.08
CA PRO A 471 50.82 1.29 -16.15
C PRO A 471 50.49 0.23 -15.09
N ASP A 472 50.63 -1.05 -15.42
CA ASP A 472 50.21 -2.16 -14.56
C ASP A 472 50.97 -2.23 -13.22
N HIS A 473 52.22 -1.77 -13.18
CA HIS A 473 53.00 -1.70 -11.92
C HIS A 473 52.40 -0.70 -10.92
N ILE A 474 51.86 0.43 -11.39
CA ILE A 474 51.18 1.44 -10.57
C ILE A 474 49.81 0.91 -10.09
N ARG A 475 49.08 0.19 -10.96
CA ARG A 475 47.83 -0.47 -10.55
C ARG A 475 48.05 -1.51 -9.47
N LYS A 476 49.14 -2.28 -9.56
CA LYS A 476 49.50 -3.28 -8.55
C LYS A 476 49.86 -2.63 -7.21
N GLN A 477 50.66 -1.56 -7.23
CA GLN A 477 51.01 -0.79 -6.03
C GLN A 477 49.80 -0.10 -5.39
N ALA A 478 48.87 0.44 -6.20
CA ALA A 478 47.63 1.05 -5.71
C ALA A 478 46.70 0.01 -5.08
N ARG A 479 46.66 -1.23 -5.61
CA ARG A 479 45.92 -2.35 -5.02
C ARG A 479 46.52 -2.80 -3.68
N GLU A 480 47.85 -2.82 -3.55
CA GLU A 480 48.52 -3.16 -2.30
C GLU A 480 48.22 -2.10 -1.22
N MET A 481 48.37 -0.80 -1.54
CA MET A 481 47.99 0.28 -0.63
C MET A 481 46.49 0.31 -0.31
N ALA A 482 45.62 -0.02 -1.26
CA ALA A 482 44.18 -0.14 -1.02
C ALA A 482 43.86 -1.29 -0.06
N ARG A 483 44.59 -2.40 -0.16
CA ARG A 483 44.45 -3.56 0.73
C ARG A 483 44.92 -3.23 2.14
N GLU A 484 46.02 -2.49 2.28
CA GLU A 484 46.50 -1.98 3.58
C GLU A 484 45.53 -0.97 4.20
N ALA A 485 44.98 -0.05 3.41
CA ALA A 485 44.00 0.93 3.87
C ALA A 485 42.65 0.28 4.25
N LEU A 486 42.18 -0.70 3.48
CA LEU A 486 41.00 -1.49 3.81
C LEU A 486 41.22 -2.29 5.11
N ASN A 487 42.38 -2.93 5.27
CA ASN A 487 42.74 -3.63 6.51
C ASN A 487 42.80 -2.67 7.70
N LYS A 488 43.34 -1.46 7.53
CA LYS A 488 43.36 -0.43 8.55
C LYS A 488 41.94 0.01 8.94
N LYS A 489 41.06 0.26 7.96
CA LYS A 489 39.66 0.65 8.21
C LYS A 489 38.83 -0.46 8.86
N LEU A 490 38.99 -1.70 8.41
CA LEU A 490 38.38 -2.86 9.05
C LEU A 490 38.89 -3.03 10.49
N SER A 491 40.19 -2.79 10.73
CA SER A 491 40.75 -2.82 12.10
C SER A 491 40.22 -1.70 12.99
N GLU A 492 39.99 -0.50 12.44
CA GLU A 492 39.35 0.64 13.14
C GLU A 492 37.89 0.32 13.51
N GLU A 493 37.19 -0.47 12.69
CA GLU A 493 35.85 -0.97 12.95
C GLU A 493 35.82 -2.23 13.85
N GLY A 494 36.98 -2.81 14.17
CA GLY A 494 37.13 -4.00 15.02
C GLY A 494 36.91 -5.34 14.31
N LEU A 495 37.02 -5.36 12.97
CA LEU A 495 36.87 -6.54 12.11
C LEU A 495 38.21 -6.99 11.52
N THR A 496 38.43 -8.30 11.43
CA THR A 496 39.45 -8.85 10.53
C THR A 496 38.96 -8.83 9.07
N SER A 497 39.89 -8.93 8.11
CA SER A 497 39.52 -8.99 6.68
C SER A 497 38.60 -10.16 6.34
N ALA A 498 38.72 -11.29 7.05
CA ALA A 498 37.86 -12.45 6.83
C ALA A 498 36.47 -12.23 7.43
N GLU A 499 36.38 -11.73 8.67
CA GLU A 499 35.12 -11.42 9.35
C GLU A 499 34.30 -10.38 8.57
N GLY A 500 34.95 -9.34 8.03
CA GLY A 500 34.28 -8.32 7.21
C GLY A 500 33.65 -8.88 5.93
N VAL A 501 34.31 -9.82 5.26
CA VAL A 501 33.76 -10.49 4.06
C VAL A 501 32.57 -11.36 4.43
N THR A 502 32.67 -12.17 5.49
CA THR A 502 31.58 -13.02 5.96
C THR A 502 30.36 -12.21 6.38
N TYR A 503 30.57 -11.14 7.15
CA TYR A 503 29.49 -10.24 7.57
C TYR A 503 28.80 -9.59 6.37
N HIS A 504 29.58 -9.09 5.41
CA HIS A 504 29.03 -8.50 4.19
C HIS A 504 28.24 -9.52 3.37
N HIS A 505 28.71 -10.76 3.28
CA HIS A 505 27.99 -11.83 2.59
C HIS A 505 26.62 -12.11 3.22
N TRP A 506 26.56 -12.30 4.55
CA TRP A 506 25.28 -12.50 5.25
C TRP A 506 24.34 -11.30 5.09
N LYS A 507 24.87 -10.07 5.09
CA LYS A 507 24.09 -8.85 4.86
C LYS A 507 23.51 -8.77 3.45
N MET A 508 24.24 -9.26 2.44
CA MET A 508 23.75 -9.37 1.07
C MET A 508 22.68 -10.47 0.94
N GLU A 509 22.90 -11.62 1.58
CA GLU A 509 21.95 -12.74 1.58
C GLU A 509 20.60 -12.33 2.20
N MET A 510 20.63 -11.63 3.33
CA MET A 510 19.45 -11.19 4.08
C MET A 510 18.91 -9.81 3.66
N ALA A 511 19.41 -9.23 2.57
CA ALA A 511 19.09 -7.86 2.19
C ALA A 511 17.57 -7.64 2.01
N ALA A 512 16.88 -8.59 1.37
CA ALA A 512 15.43 -8.52 1.15
C ALA A 512 14.64 -8.55 2.46
N GLN A 513 15.00 -9.45 3.39
CA GLN A 513 14.32 -9.62 4.68
C GLN A 513 14.61 -8.43 5.62
N ILE A 514 15.85 -7.93 5.64
CA ILE A 514 16.23 -6.70 6.37
C ILE A 514 15.40 -5.52 5.87
N GLN A 515 15.28 -5.37 4.55
CA GLN A 515 14.52 -4.28 3.95
C GLN A 515 13.03 -4.40 4.23
N GLN A 516 12.47 -5.61 4.15
CA GLN A 516 11.07 -5.87 4.48
C GLN A 516 10.78 -5.47 5.94
N LEU A 517 11.60 -5.92 6.89
CA LEU A 517 11.44 -5.57 8.30
C LEU A 517 11.64 -4.06 8.54
N THR A 518 12.63 -3.43 7.89
CA THR A 518 12.86 -1.97 8.00
C THR A 518 11.64 -1.19 7.52
N SER A 519 11.10 -1.53 6.35
CA SER A 519 9.91 -0.87 5.79
C SER A 519 8.68 -1.07 6.69
N MET A 520 8.55 -2.26 7.28
CA MET A 520 7.50 -2.56 8.26
C MET A 520 7.65 -1.72 9.53
N LEU A 521 8.86 -1.54 10.06
CA LEU A 521 9.12 -0.69 11.23
C LEU A 521 8.84 0.79 10.95
N GLU A 522 9.16 1.28 9.74
CA GLU A 522 8.82 2.63 9.31
C GLU A 522 7.30 2.83 9.28
N ASN A 523 6.58 1.87 8.68
CA ASN A 523 5.13 1.88 8.50
C ASN A 523 4.33 1.53 9.76
N LEU A 524 4.95 0.91 10.78
CA LEU A 524 4.34 0.56 12.07
C LEU A 524 3.96 1.86 12.81
N GLN A 525 2.82 2.44 12.43
CA GLN A 525 2.30 3.69 12.97
C GLN A 525 2.33 3.66 14.49
N ALA A 526 2.75 4.78 15.07
CA ALA A 526 2.69 4.99 16.50
C ALA A 526 1.23 5.03 16.94
N GLN A 527 0.67 3.88 17.32
CA GLN A 527 -0.63 3.82 17.99
C GLN A 527 -0.47 4.26 19.45
N ALA A 528 -0.29 5.56 19.68
CA ALA A 528 -0.74 6.12 20.95
C ALA A 528 -2.25 6.30 20.80
N LYS A 529 -3.03 5.52 21.55
CA LYS A 529 -4.45 5.78 21.75
C LYS A 529 -4.57 7.07 22.56
N GLU A 530 -4.48 8.22 21.92
CA GLU A 530 -4.79 9.48 22.60
C GLU A 530 -6.28 9.46 22.98
N ARG A 531 -6.56 9.91 24.21
CA ARG A 531 -7.93 10.23 24.64
C ARG A 531 -8.39 11.45 23.86
N GLN A 532 -8.83 11.21 22.64
CA GLN A 532 -9.45 12.24 21.85
C GLN A 532 -10.88 12.43 22.36
N TRP A 533 -11.30 13.68 22.37
CA TRP A 533 -12.71 14.00 22.51
C TRP A 533 -13.38 13.56 21.22
N MET A 534 -13.98 12.37 21.25
CA MET A 534 -14.96 12.00 20.24
C MET A 534 -16.09 12.99 20.41
N THR A 535 -16.17 13.96 19.50
CA THR A 535 -17.32 14.84 19.40
C THR A 535 -18.49 14.05 18.81
N ARG A 536 -19.69 14.60 18.86
CA ARG A 536 -20.88 13.98 18.27
C ARG A 536 -21.34 12.66 18.90
N GLN A 537 -21.23 12.54 20.22
CA GLN A 537 -21.68 11.38 21.00
C GLN A 537 -23.07 11.62 21.58
N GLN A 538 -23.86 10.56 21.74
CA GLN A 538 -25.20 10.64 22.33
C GLN A 538 -25.18 10.78 23.86
N GLU A 539 -24.06 10.44 24.48
CA GLU A 539 -23.83 10.50 25.93
C GLU A 539 -22.39 10.94 26.21
N GLY A 540 -22.17 11.70 27.29
CA GLY A 540 -20.85 12.22 27.65
C GLY A 540 -20.92 13.61 28.28
N GLU A 541 -19.83 14.37 28.17
CA GLU A 541 -19.80 15.78 28.57
C GLU A 541 -20.40 16.64 27.45
N LEU A 542 -21.19 17.67 27.75
CA LEU A 542 -21.82 18.50 26.72
C LEU A 542 -20.75 19.23 25.88
N ASP A 543 -20.80 19.08 24.55
CA ASP A 543 -19.94 19.83 23.63
C ASP A 543 -20.56 21.20 23.37
N GLU A 544 -20.06 22.21 24.06
CA GLU A 544 -20.57 23.59 23.98
C GLU A 544 -20.56 24.16 22.54
N LYS A 545 -19.70 23.64 21.65
CA LYS A 545 -19.68 24.05 20.24
C LYS A 545 -20.90 23.55 19.45
N ARG A 546 -21.60 22.53 19.96
CA ARG A 546 -22.78 21.91 19.33
C ARG A 546 -24.07 22.22 20.07
N LEU A 547 -24.09 23.25 20.93
CA LEU A 547 -25.29 23.72 21.62
C LEU A 547 -26.42 24.06 20.63
N THR A 548 -26.09 24.67 19.50
CA THR A 548 -27.06 24.93 18.41
C THR A 548 -27.65 23.65 17.87
N ASP A 549 -26.82 22.64 17.59
CA ASP A 549 -27.26 21.34 17.06
C ASP A 549 -28.17 20.62 18.08
N GLY A 550 -27.88 20.75 19.37
CA GLY A 550 -28.68 20.19 20.47
C GLY A 550 -30.04 20.85 20.62
N LEU A 551 -30.09 22.17 20.50
CA LEU A 551 -31.33 22.93 20.48
C LEU A 551 -32.22 22.56 19.29
N THR A 552 -31.61 22.08 18.21
CA THR A 552 -32.32 21.63 17.00
C THR A 552 -32.73 20.15 17.00
N GLY A 553 -32.50 19.44 18.12
CA GLY A 553 -32.92 18.05 18.32
C GLY A 553 -31.84 17.00 18.07
N GLU A 554 -30.62 17.41 17.73
CA GLU A 554 -29.52 16.48 17.56
C GLU A 554 -29.09 15.91 18.91
N ARG A 555 -29.15 14.58 19.06
CA ARG A 555 -28.77 13.91 20.32
C ARG A 555 -27.27 13.73 20.46
N THR A 556 -26.54 13.77 19.35
CA THR A 556 -25.09 13.66 19.27
C THR A 556 -24.40 14.99 19.61
N ILE A 557 -24.70 15.56 20.77
CA ILE A 557 -24.11 16.84 21.23
C ILE A 557 -23.12 16.69 22.37
N PHE A 558 -22.85 15.46 22.76
CA PHE A 558 -21.90 15.18 23.81
C PHE A 558 -20.54 14.88 23.18
N ARG A 559 -19.50 15.12 23.96
CA ARG A 559 -18.15 14.67 23.71
C ARG A 559 -17.80 13.62 24.75
N ARG A 560 -17.24 12.50 24.29
CA ARG A 560 -16.79 11.42 25.17
C ARG A 560 -15.30 11.21 24.99
N ARG A 561 -14.60 10.98 26.09
CA ARG A 561 -13.21 10.52 26.03
C ARG A 561 -13.24 9.06 25.64
N GLN A 562 -12.79 8.76 24.42
CA GLN A 562 -12.58 7.40 23.96
C GLN A 562 -11.19 7.31 23.34
N GLU A 563 -10.62 6.12 23.39
CA GLU A 563 -9.37 5.79 22.75
C GLU A 563 -9.62 5.61 21.24
N ALA A 564 -9.20 6.59 20.43
CA ALA A 564 -9.24 6.49 18.97
C ALA A 564 -7.85 6.09 18.43
N PRO A 565 -7.77 5.38 17.29
CA PRO A 565 -6.50 5.23 16.59
C PRO A 565 -6.01 6.63 16.16
N PRO A 566 -4.70 6.91 16.31
CA PRO A 566 -4.18 8.27 16.13
C PRO A 566 -4.37 8.78 14.70
N GLU A 567 -4.50 10.10 14.58
CA GLU A 567 -4.52 10.79 13.29
C GLU A 567 -3.25 10.48 12.48
N LEU A 568 -3.38 10.45 11.15
CA LEU A 568 -2.24 10.29 10.24
C LEU A 568 -1.24 11.43 10.46
N GLY A 569 -0.16 11.16 11.20
CA GLY A 569 0.91 12.12 11.48
C GLY A 569 1.01 12.63 12.92
N ALA A 570 0.23 12.12 13.88
CA ALA A 570 0.39 12.48 15.29
C ALA A 570 1.79 12.09 15.83
N ALA A 571 2.42 12.98 16.60
CA ALA A 571 3.77 12.77 17.13
C ALA A 571 3.77 11.74 18.26
N GLN A 572 4.62 10.71 18.14
CA GLN A 572 4.79 9.70 19.18
C GLN A 572 5.43 10.31 20.43
N THR A 573 4.77 10.19 21.59
CA THR A 573 5.27 10.77 22.85
C THR A 573 6.23 9.86 23.61
N LYS A 574 6.08 8.53 23.54
CA LYS A 574 6.98 7.56 24.21
C LYS A 574 7.31 6.37 23.28
N PRO A 575 8.50 5.78 23.40
CA PRO A 575 8.89 4.66 22.55
C PRO A 575 8.12 3.37 22.91
N LYS A 576 8.01 2.45 21.95
CA LYS A 576 7.64 1.04 22.22
C LYS A 576 8.86 0.31 22.76
N ARG A 577 8.72 -0.40 23.89
CA ARG A 577 9.80 -1.17 24.52
C ARG A 577 9.78 -2.61 24.04
N ILE A 578 10.84 -3.05 23.35
CA ILE A 578 10.90 -4.39 22.73
C ILE A 578 12.16 -5.12 23.21
N ARG A 579 12.03 -6.35 23.72
CA ARG A 579 13.17 -7.22 24.01
C ARG A 579 13.15 -8.45 23.13
N PHE A 580 14.28 -8.76 22.51
CA PHE A 580 14.47 -10.04 21.82
C PHE A 580 15.25 -11.00 22.72
N VAL A 581 14.77 -12.24 22.80
CA VAL A 581 15.39 -13.32 23.59
C VAL A 581 15.86 -14.42 22.63
N PHE A 582 17.16 -14.67 22.58
CA PHE A 582 17.78 -15.69 21.72
C PHE A 582 18.20 -16.93 22.52
N ASP A 583 18.19 -18.09 21.87
CA ASP A 583 18.58 -19.37 22.46
C ASP A 583 20.07 -19.62 22.21
N LEU A 584 20.88 -19.56 23.27
CA LEU A 584 22.32 -19.78 23.23
C LEU A 584 22.70 -21.14 23.85
N SER A 585 21.78 -22.10 23.84
CA SER A 585 22.01 -23.43 24.41
C SER A 585 22.98 -24.29 23.59
N ALA A 586 23.63 -25.26 24.25
CA ALA A 586 24.62 -26.14 23.63
C ALA A 586 24.04 -26.98 22.46
N SER A 587 22.73 -27.21 22.45
CA SER A 587 22.00 -27.87 21.35
C SER A 587 22.11 -27.12 20.03
N MET A 588 22.20 -25.79 20.06
CA MET A 588 22.35 -24.97 18.86
C MET A 588 23.68 -25.25 18.14
N TYR A 589 24.74 -25.52 18.91
CA TYR A 589 26.07 -25.82 18.35
C TYR A 589 26.23 -27.30 17.97
N THR A 590 25.74 -28.23 18.78
CA THR A 590 25.91 -29.68 18.55
C THR A 590 25.17 -30.19 17.30
N LEU A 591 24.13 -29.48 16.85
CA LEU A 591 23.29 -29.86 15.70
C LEU A 591 23.49 -28.95 14.48
N GLN A 592 24.67 -28.32 14.32
CA GLN A 592 24.99 -27.46 13.16
C GLN A 592 24.65 -28.07 11.78
N TYR A 593 24.59 -29.40 11.66
CA TYR A 593 24.23 -30.12 10.43
C TYR A 593 22.87 -29.76 9.82
N ASP A 594 21.92 -29.21 10.59
CA ASP A 594 20.58 -28.83 10.09
C ASP A 594 20.37 -27.31 9.89
N GLY A 595 21.43 -26.51 10.14
CA GLY A 595 21.46 -25.07 9.94
C GLY A 595 20.68 -24.23 10.97
N ARG A 596 20.31 -24.78 12.15
CA ARG A 596 19.61 -24.02 13.21
C ARG A 596 20.38 -22.79 13.69
N LEU A 597 21.65 -22.95 14.06
CA LEU A 597 22.49 -21.84 14.52
C LEU A 597 22.69 -20.78 13.43
N ASP A 598 22.81 -21.19 12.17
CA ASP A 598 22.90 -20.27 11.02
C ASP A 598 21.61 -19.44 10.88
N ARG A 599 20.43 -20.08 10.99
CA ARG A 599 19.14 -19.38 10.98
C ARG A 599 19.01 -18.36 12.11
N GLU A 600 19.48 -18.72 13.30
CA GLU A 600 19.41 -17.83 14.46
C GLU A 600 20.35 -16.62 14.32
N VAL A 601 21.61 -16.85 13.93
CA VAL A 601 22.59 -15.79 13.66
C VAL A 601 22.10 -14.85 12.57
N LYS A 602 21.53 -15.38 11.48
CA LYS A 602 20.93 -14.56 10.41
C LYS A 602 19.70 -13.79 10.86
N THR A 603 18.88 -14.37 11.74
CA THR A 603 17.74 -13.66 12.33
C THR A 603 18.20 -12.52 13.24
N CYS A 604 19.25 -12.74 14.04
CA CYS A 604 19.86 -11.69 14.86
C CYS A 604 20.45 -10.57 13.99
N LEU A 605 21.17 -10.90 12.91
CA LEU A 605 21.66 -9.92 11.95
C LEU A 605 20.53 -9.08 11.37
N MET A 606 19.41 -9.72 11.00
CA MET A 606 18.24 -9.05 10.46
C MET A 606 17.64 -8.06 11.46
N VAL A 607 17.49 -8.46 12.73
CA VAL A 607 17.01 -7.58 13.81
C VAL A 607 18.00 -6.42 14.03
N LEU A 608 19.29 -6.69 14.15
CA LEU A 608 20.33 -5.69 14.37
C LEU A 608 20.37 -4.63 13.25
N GLU A 609 20.29 -5.04 11.99
CA GLU A 609 20.35 -4.13 10.83
C GLU A 609 19.05 -3.33 10.65
N ALA A 610 17.88 -3.95 10.85
CA ALA A 610 16.60 -3.26 10.72
C ALA A 610 16.36 -2.26 11.86
N PHE A 611 16.58 -2.68 13.11
CA PHE A 611 16.35 -1.81 14.27
C PHE A 611 17.44 -0.75 14.48
N ALA A 612 18.63 -0.90 13.87
CA ALA A 612 19.63 0.17 13.82
C ALA A 612 19.19 1.36 12.93
N ARG A 613 18.24 1.14 12.00
CA ARG A 613 17.66 2.19 11.14
C ARG A 613 16.35 2.74 11.69
N ALA A 614 15.74 2.05 12.65
CA ALA A 614 14.51 2.47 13.29
C ALA A 614 14.75 3.73 14.15
N ASP A 615 13.76 4.63 14.17
CA ASP A 615 13.83 5.86 14.95
C ASP A 615 13.92 5.56 16.46
N PRO A 616 14.99 5.98 17.16
CA PRO A 616 15.15 5.78 18.60
C PRO A 616 14.04 6.41 19.45
N ALA A 617 13.37 7.46 18.94
CA ALA A 617 12.22 8.05 19.61
C ALA A 617 10.98 7.12 19.57
N ARG A 618 10.91 6.24 18.56
CA ARG A 618 9.79 5.33 18.33
C ARG A 618 10.00 3.96 18.98
N PHE A 619 11.23 3.47 19.03
CA PHE A 619 11.56 2.12 19.47
C PHE A 619 12.74 2.10 20.46
N LYS A 620 12.51 1.57 21.66
CA LYS A 620 13.56 1.24 22.64
C LYS A 620 13.72 -0.27 22.68
N TRP A 621 14.86 -0.78 22.22
CA TRP A 621 15.07 -2.22 22.08
C TRP A 621 16.39 -2.71 22.66
N ASP A 622 16.41 -3.99 23.03
CA ASP A 622 17.59 -4.71 23.52
C ASP A 622 17.53 -6.20 23.15
N ILE A 623 18.67 -6.89 23.25
CA ILE A 623 18.81 -8.31 22.94
C ILE A 623 19.47 -9.01 24.12
N VAL A 624 18.81 -10.06 24.60
CA VAL A 624 19.37 -10.99 25.58
C VAL A 624 19.37 -12.40 24.99
N GLY A 625 20.25 -13.25 25.49
CA GLY A 625 20.19 -14.69 25.25
C GLY A 625 20.03 -15.48 26.55
N HIS A 626 19.79 -16.77 26.43
CA HIS A 626 19.86 -17.73 27.54
C HIS A 626 20.65 -18.97 27.15
N SER A 627 21.29 -19.63 28.10
CA SER A 627 21.98 -20.91 27.89
C SER A 627 21.67 -21.87 29.04
N GLY A 628 22.33 -23.03 29.12
CA GLY A 628 22.27 -23.88 30.31
C GLY A 628 22.80 -23.21 31.58
N ASP A 629 23.74 -22.27 31.45
CA ASP A 629 24.41 -21.62 32.60
C ASP A 629 23.62 -20.43 33.17
N SER A 630 22.91 -19.70 32.32
CA SER A 630 22.27 -18.44 32.70
C SER A 630 20.95 -18.22 31.95
N ALA A 631 19.96 -17.70 32.69
CA ALA A 631 18.68 -17.28 32.13
C ALA A 631 18.75 -15.94 31.38
N ILE A 632 19.71 -15.07 31.68
CA ILE A 632 19.88 -13.77 31.01
C ILE A 632 21.36 -13.54 30.72
N ILE A 633 21.69 -13.49 29.43
CA ILE A 633 23.00 -13.15 28.90
C ILE A 633 22.80 -11.87 28.07
N PRO A 634 23.20 -10.68 28.55
CA PRO A 634 23.02 -9.44 27.81
C PRO A 634 23.92 -9.41 26.57
N LEU A 635 23.32 -9.37 25.37
CA LEU A 635 24.05 -9.27 24.10
C LEU A 635 24.07 -7.82 23.58
N VAL A 636 22.93 -7.13 23.64
CA VAL A 636 22.77 -5.72 23.32
C VAL A 636 21.92 -5.08 24.41
N THR A 637 22.35 -3.93 24.92
CA THR A 637 21.58 -3.16 25.92
C THR A 637 20.95 -1.94 25.26
N SER A 638 19.80 -1.48 25.78
CA SER A 638 19.09 -0.33 25.22
C SER A 638 19.93 0.94 25.16
N ASP A 639 20.88 1.08 26.09
CA ASP A 639 21.70 2.29 26.22
C ASP A 639 22.99 2.23 25.38
N LYS A 640 23.40 1.02 24.97
CA LYS A 640 24.63 0.78 24.18
C LYS A 640 24.34 -0.09 22.96
N GLN A 641 23.68 0.51 21.98
CA GLN A 641 23.40 -0.14 20.70
C GLN A 641 24.64 -0.17 19.79
N PRO A 642 24.85 -1.26 19.01
CA PRO A 642 25.99 -1.38 18.11
C PRO A 642 25.85 -0.46 16.89
N LYS A 643 26.77 0.50 16.76
CA LYS A 643 26.76 1.52 15.70
C LYS A 643 27.54 1.12 14.45
N THR A 644 28.64 0.37 14.61
CA THR A 644 29.51 -0.07 13.51
C THR A 644 29.20 -1.50 13.10
N ASP A 645 29.53 -1.87 11.85
CA ASP A 645 29.36 -3.24 11.36
C ASP A 645 30.19 -4.23 12.19
N GLY A 646 31.39 -3.85 12.65
CA GLY A 646 32.18 -4.69 13.55
C GLY A 646 31.57 -4.89 14.94
N ALA A 647 30.90 -3.88 15.50
CA ALA A 647 30.16 -4.04 16.76
C ALA A 647 28.97 -5.00 16.60
N ARG A 648 28.26 -4.95 15.47
CA ARG A 648 27.17 -5.91 15.17
C ARG A 648 27.71 -7.31 14.93
N HIS A 649 28.79 -7.44 14.17
CA HIS A 649 29.44 -8.73 13.96
C HIS A 649 29.93 -9.37 15.26
N LYS A 650 30.45 -8.57 16.21
CA LYS A 650 30.80 -9.05 17.55
C LYS A 650 29.61 -9.71 18.25
N VAL A 651 28.41 -9.10 18.20
CA VAL A 651 27.20 -9.70 18.79
C VAL A 651 26.90 -11.06 18.17
N LEU A 652 26.99 -11.18 16.84
CA LEU A 652 26.78 -12.46 16.13
C LEU A 652 27.81 -13.51 16.53
N ARG A 653 29.08 -13.10 16.69
CA ARG A 653 30.15 -13.98 17.15
C ARG A 653 29.94 -14.43 18.60
N ASP A 654 29.48 -13.53 19.46
CA ASP A 654 29.21 -13.83 20.87
C ASP A 654 28.08 -14.88 20.97
N ILE A 655 27.04 -14.81 20.13
CA ILE A 655 25.98 -15.85 20.02
C ILE A 655 26.60 -17.23 19.74
N VAL A 656 27.44 -17.32 18.70
CA VAL A 656 28.11 -18.57 18.33
C VAL A 656 29.00 -19.07 19.47
N ALA A 657 29.80 -18.19 20.08
CA ALA A 657 30.70 -18.55 21.18
C ALA A 657 29.93 -19.06 22.41
N TYR A 658 28.87 -18.38 22.84
CA TYR A 658 28.06 -18.85 23.98
C TYR A 658 27.43 -20.22 23.71
N SER A 659 26.90 -20.43 22.49
CA SER A 659 26.34 -21.74 22.12
C SER A 659 27.38 -22.88 22.12
N GLN A 660 28.66 -22.56 21.93
CA GLN A 660 29.74 -23.55 21.88
C GLN A 660 30.27 -23.95 23.26
N TYR A 661 30.27 -23.02 24.23
CA TYR A 661 30.98 -23.17 25.50
C TYR A 661 30.06 -23.23 26.74
N CYS A 662 28.74 -23.26 26.58
CA CYS A 662 27.80 -23.36 27.70
C CYS A 662 27.57 -24.80 28.19
N ASP A 663 27.12 -24.94 29.45
CA ASP A 663 26.69 -26.23 29.99
C ASP A 663 25.40 -26.75 29.32
N SER A 664 25.19 -28.06 29.41
CA SER A 664 23.96 -28.69 28.97
C SER A 664 22.78 -28.34 29.89
N GLY A 665 21.77 -27.66 29.33
CA GLY A 665 20.57 -27.25 30.06
C GLY A 665 19.74 -26.26 29.26
N ASP A 666 18.52 -26.00 29.69
CA ASP A 666 17.64 -24.99 29.10
C ASP A 666 17.05 -24.06 30.17
N ASN A 667 17.21 -22.76 29.95
CA ASN A 667 16.65 -21.70 30.78
C ASN A 667 15.58 -20.87 30.04
N THR A 668 15.02 -21.36 28.92
CA THR A 668 14.01 -20.65 28.10
C THR A 668 12.89 -20.06 28.96
N LEU A 669 12.25 -20.87 29.82
CA LEU A 669 11.13 -20.41 30.64
C LEU A 669 11.55 -19.36 31.68
N ALA A 670 12.72 -19.52 32.28
CA ALA A 670 13.25 -18.55 33.25
C ALA A 670 13.58 -17.22 32.56
N SER A 671 14.19 -17.29 31.37
CA SER A 671 14.55 -16.14 30.54
C SER A 671 13.33 -15.32 30.11
N ILE A 672 12.26 -15.99 29.65
CA ILE A 672 11.01 -15.33 29.25
C ILE A 672 10.39 -14.62 30.47
N ARG A 673 10.27 -15.30 31.62
CA ARG A 673 9.68 -14.71 32.84
C ARG A 673 10.47 -13.50 33.32
N GLN A 674 11.79 -13.60 33.38
CA GLN A 674 12.64 -12.50 33.81
C GLN A 674 12.59 -11.34 32.83
N SER A 675 12.62 -11.61 31.52
CA SER A 675 12.50 -10.59 30.47
C SER A 675 11.18 -9.82 30.54
N VAL A 676 10.08 -10.52 30.79
CA VAL A 676 8.75 -9.91 30.99
C VAL A 676 8.73 -8.98 32.21
N GLN A 677 9.35 -9.40 33.31
CA GLN A 677 9.43 -8.57 34.52
C GLN A 677 10.33 -7.35 34.36
N GLU A 678 11.45 -7.48 33.63
CA GLU A 678 12.39 -6.37 33.42
C GLU A 678 11.87 -5.34 32.44
N VAL A 679 11.31 -5.76 31.30
CA VAL A 679 10.75 -4.87 30.28
C VAL A 679 9.62 -4.01 30.85
N ALA A 680 8.80 -4.57 31.75
CA ALA A 680 7.70 -3.85 32.39
C ALA A 680 8.13 -2.73 33.36
N LYS A 681 9.42 -2.60 33.70
CA LYS A 681 9.95 -1.55 34.58
C LYS A 681 10.21 -0.24 33.84
N ASP A 682 10.44 -0.29 32.54
CA ASP A 682 10.67 0.89 31.71
C ASP A 682 9.39 1.70 31.51
N GLU A 683 9.48 3.01 31.30
CA GLU A 683 8.35 3.84 30.90
C GLU A 683 8.22 3.82 29.36
N ALA A 684 7.16 3.21 28.84
CA ALA A 684 6.93 3.02 27.41
C ALA A 684 5.43 2.97 27.09
N ASP A 685 5.06 3.20 25.82
CA ASP A 685 3.66 3.11 25.37
C ASP A 685 3.17 1.66 25.27
N ASP A 686 4.06 0.75 24.86
CA ASP A 686 3.81 -0.68 24.74
C ASP A 686 5.05 -1.49 25.12
N TYR A 687 4.84 -2.73 25.55
CA TYR A 687 5.87 -3.63 26.02
C TYR A 687 5.82 -4.95 25.26
N PHE A 688 6.94 -5.37 24.67
CA PHE A 688 7.06 -6.60 23.90
C PHE A 688 8.24 -7.45 24.35
N VAL A 689 8.04 -8.76 24.40
CA VAL A 689 9.10 -9.76 24.55
C VAL A 689 8.94 -10.80 23.45
N CYS A 690 9.90 -10.85 22.52
CA CYS A 690 9.92 -11.80 21.41
C CYS A 690 11.03 -12.81 21.64
N ALA A 691 10.68 -14.04 22.02
CA ALA A 691 11.63 -15.13 22.15
C ALA A 691 11.81 -15.87 20.83
N LEU A 692 13.02 -16.32 20.53
CA LEU A 692 13.35 -17.18 19.41
C LEU A 692 13.88 -18.51 19.95
N SER A 693 13.43 -19.61 19.37
CA SER A 693 13.81 -20.96 19.79
C SER A 693 13.78 -21.92 18.61
N ASP A 694 14.49 -23.04 18.71
CA ASP A 694 14.62 -24.06 17.68
C ASP A 694 13.52 -25.17 17.73
N ALA A 695 12.50 -24.96 18.57
CA ALA A 695 11.33 -25.82 18.77
C ALA A 695 11.55 -27.16 19.48
N ASN A 696 12.76 -27.48 19.97
CA ASN A 696 13.05 -28.79 20.58
C ASN A 696 12.78 -28.82 22.10
N LEU A 697 11.73 -28.11 22.53
CA LEU A 697 11.40 -27.85 23.92
C LEU A 697 10.91 -29.08 24.68
N SER A 698 10.37 -30.09 23.97
CA SER A 698 9.89 -31.34 24.58
C SER A 698 10.99 -32.14 25.29
N ARG A 699 12.23 -32.08 24.79
CA ARG A 699 13.39 -32.77 25.40
C ARG A 699 13.76 -32.24 26.78
N TYR A 700 13.41 -30.99 27.06
CA TYR A 700 13.62 -30.33 28.34
C TYR A 700 12.38 -30.35 29.23
N GLY A 701 11.34 -31.12 28.85
CA GLY A 701 10.08 -31.21 29.59
C GLY A 701 9.22 -29.94 29.49
N ILE A 702 9.47 -29.08 28.50
CA ILE A 702 8.72 -27.84 28.30
C ILE A 702 7.58 -28.12 27.31
N GLY A 703 6.36 -28.16 27.84
CA GLY A 703 5.14 -28.28 27.04
C GLY A 703 4.42 -26.95 26.84
N ALA A 704 3.36 -26.97 26.03
CA ALA A 704 2.55 -25.78 25.76
C ALA A 704 1.99 -25.11 27.03
N ALA A 705 1.67 -25.90 28.07
CA ALA A 705 1.14 -25.37 29.32
C ALA A 705 2.16 -24.52 30.10
N SER A 706 3.38 -25.03 30.30
CA SER A 706 4.42 -24.31 31.03
C SER A 706 4.95 -23.10 30.25
N LEU A 707 5.05 -23.23 28.92
CA LEU A 707 5.40 -22.14 28.01
C LEU A 707 4.32 -21.05 27.98
N GLY A 708 3.04 -21.44 27.86
CA GLY A 708 1.91 -20.52 27.91
C GLY A 708 1.84 -19.75 29.23
N GLN A 709 2.16 -20.40 30.36
CA GLN A 709 2.24 -19.74 31.66
C GLN A 709 3.39 -18.71 31.71
N ALA A 710 4.57 -19.03 31.18
CA ALA A 710 5.69 -18.10 31.12
C ALA A 710 5.38 -16.87 30.24
N LEU A 711 4.76 -17.07 29.08
CA LEU A 711 4.34 -16.00 28.18
C LEU A 711 3.24 -15.11 28.82
N ARG A 712 2.36 -15.66 29.64
CA ARG A 712 1.25 -14.91 30.29
C ARG A 712 1.60 -14.35 31.67
N THR A 713 2.89 -14.26 32.04
CA THR A 713 3.33 -13.84 33.38
C THR A 713 2.87 -12.42 33.74
N ASN A 714 2.78 -11.51 32.76
CA ASN A 714 2.30 -10.14 32.98
C ASN A 714 1.42 -9.71 31.81
N SER A 715 0.17 -9.34 32.09
CA SER A 715 -0.80 -8.91 31.07
C SER A 715 -0.43 -7.62 30.37
N LYS A 716 0.44 -6.78 30.96
CA LYS A 716 0.95 -5.56 30.32
C LYS A 716 1.97 -5.81 29.21
N VAL A 717 2.58 -7.00 29.18
CA VAL A 717 3.68 -7.33 28.27
C VAL A 717 3.20 -8.31 27.20
N LYS A 718 3.29 -7.88 25.95
CA LYS A 718 2.95 -8.69 24.78
C LYS A 718 4.11 -9.63 24.48
N THR A 719 3.94 -10.89 24.85
CA THR A 719 4.95 -11.91 24.65
C THR A 719 4.65 -12.76 23.42
N ALA A 720 5.67 -13.13 22.66
CA ALA A 720 5.58 -14.13 21.61
C ALA A 720 6.84 -14.99 21.57
N ILE A 721 6.70 -16.22 21.07
CA ILE A 721 7.83 -17.10 20.76
C ILE A 721 7.79 -17.50 19.27
N ILE A 722 8.93 -17.43 18.60
CA ILE A 722 9.11 -17.78 17.19
C ILE A 722 10.00 -19.02 17.11
N PHE A 723 9.46 -20.08 16.56
CA PHE A 723 10.16 -21.33 16.32
C PHE A 723 10.84 -21.33 14.95
N LEU A 724 12.18 -21.36 14.91
CA LEU A 724 13.01 -21.33 13.70
C LEU A 724 13.30 -22.73 13.15
N ASP A 725 12.26 -23.56 13.01
CA ASP A 725 12.36 -24.95 12.59
C ASP A 725 11.32 -25.33 11.52
N LYS A 726 11.66 -26.34 10.70
CA LYS A 726 10.77 -26.95 9.70
C LYS A 726 9.99 -28.15 10.26
N GLY A 727 10.24 -28.55 11.51
CA GLY A 727 9.66 -29.73 12.15
C GLY A 727 8.17 -29.59 12.49
N THR A 728 7.46 -30.71 12.51
CA THR A 728 6.03 -30.80 12.87
C THR A 728 5.74 -30.44 14.32
N GLU A 729 6.72 -30.60 15.22
CA GLU A 729 6.61 -30.22 16.64
C GLU A 729 6.37 -28.70 16.80
N SER A 730 7.15 -27.87 16.09
CA SER A 730 7.03 -26.41 16.10
C SER A 730 5.61 -25.95 15.71
N GLN A 731 5.05 -26.57 14.67
CA GLN A 731 3.71 -26.28 14.18
C GLN A 731 2.63 -26.71 15.18
N ASN A 732 2.83 -27.85 15.86
CA ASN A 732 1.90 -28.33 16.88
C ASN A 732 1.90 -27.43 18.11
N LEU A 733 3.06 -26.98 18.59
CA LEU A 733 3.16 -26.02 19.70
C LEU A 733 2.56 -24.65 19.32
N ALA A 734 2.82 -24.16 18.11
CA ALA A 734 2.22 -22.93 17.60
C ALA A 734 0.67 -23.00 17.56
N ARG A 735 0.10 -24.14 17.13
CA ARG A 735 -1.35 -24.36 17.12
C ARG A 735 -1.96 -24.41 18.53
N GLN A 736 -1.22 -24.87 19.53
CA GLN A 736 -1.70 -24.95 20.91
C GLN A 736 -1.66 -23.59 21.64
N LEU A 737 -0.89 -22.62 21.15
CA LEU A 737 -0.73 -21.28 21.73
C LEU A 737 -0.97 -20.18 20.69
N PRO A 738 -2.20 -20.06 20.13
CA PRO A 738 -2.51 -19.08 19.10
C PRO A 738 -2.24 -17.65 19.60
N GLY A 739 -1.66 -16.81 18.73
CA GLY A 739 -1.28 -15.42 19.03
C GLY A 739 -0.07 -15.25 19.95
N LYS A 740 0.50 -16.35 20.47
CA LYS A 740 1.67 -16.34 21.37
C LYS A 740 2.84 -17.18 20.86
N ALA A 741 2.59 -18.20 20.04
CA ALA A 741 3.63 -19.02 19.44
C ALA A 741 3.47 -19.08 17.92
N PHE A 742 4.58 -18.91 17.21
CA PHE A 742 4.64 -18.84 15.76
C PHE A 742 5.70 -19.80 15.24
N ALA A 743 5.43 -20.49 14.12
CA ALA A 743 6.40 -21.37 13.48
C ALA A 743 6.86 -20.74 12.16
N ALA A 744 8.17 -20.52 12.03
CA ALA A 744 8.81 -19.96 10.85
C ALA A 744 9.59 -21.07 10.11
N ALA A 745 8.96 -21.65 9.08
CA ALA A 745 9.59 -22.68 8.26
C ALA A 745 10.79 -22.16 7.43
N ASP A 746 10.85 -20.84 7.22
CA ASP A 746 11.92 -20.15 6.50
C ASP A 746 12.12 -18.72 7.05
N LEU A 747 13.34 -18.20 6.92
CA LEU A 747 13.73 -16.85 7.36
C LEU A 747 12.93 -15.75 6.65
N SER A 748 12.46 -15.99 5.42
CA SER A 748 11.58 -15.06 4.68
C SER A 748 10.24 -14.78 5.40
N LYS A 749 9.80 -15.64 6.32
CA LYS A 749 8.56 -15.45 7.09
C LYS A 749 8.76 -14.63 8.36
N VAL A 750 9.98 -14.54 8.88
CA VAL A 750 10.26 -13.88 10.16
C VAL A 750 9.89 -12.39 10.14
N PRO A 751 10.15 -11.59 9.07
CA PRO A 751 9.70 -10.21 9.02
C PRO A 751 8.19 -10.05 9.21
N GLN A 752 7.39 -10.86 8.50
CA GLN A 752 5.93 -10.83 8.62
C GLN A 752 5.46 -11.24 10.02
N ILE A 753 6.03 -12.31 10.58
CA ILE A 753 5.69 -12.77 11.94
C ILE A 753 6.00 -11.68 12.98
N LEU A 754 7.18 -11.05 12.89
CA LEU A 754 7.55 -9.95 13.79
C LEU A 754 6.62 -8.75 13.63
N HIS A 755 6.25 -8.41 12.40
CA HIS A 755 5.26 -7.36 12.14
C HIS A 755 3.90 -7.70 12.77
N ASP A 756 3.39 -8.91 12.58
CA ASP A 756 2.12 -9.36 13.14
C ASP A 756 2.14 -9.32 14.69
N ILE A 757 3.26 -9.73 15.31
CA ILE A 757 3.46 -9.63 16.76
C ILE A 757 3.40 -8.17 17.21
N LEU A 758 4.11 -7.26 16.52
CA LEU A 758 4.15 -5.84 16.86
C LEU A 758 2.81 -5.14 16.56
N GLN A 759 2.02 -5.64 15.62
CA GLN A 759 0.71 -5.11 15.21
C GLN A 759 -0.47 -5.69 16.00
N SER A 760 -0.34 -6.86 16.65
CA SER A 760 -1.38 -7.59 17.42
C SER A 760 -2.03 -6.82 18.58
N VAL A 761 -1.81 -5.51 18.65
CA VAL A 761 -2.49 -4.47 19.43
C VAL A 761 -3.99 -4.34 19.10
N LEU A 762 -4.51 -4.96 18.04
CA LEU A 762 -5.86 -4.68 17.52
C LEU A 762 -6.98 -5.66 17.96
N ASP A 763 -6.69 -6.88 18.42
CA ASP A 763 -7.72 -7.93 18.60
C ASP A 763 -7.78 -8.57 20.00
N GLU A 764 -7.68 -7.79 21.09
CA GLU A 764 -7.96 -8.31 22.45
C GLU A 764 -9.42 -8.13 22.91
N ASN A 765 -10.36 -8.09 21.96
CA ASN A 765 -11.80 -8.21 22.21
C ASN A 765 -12.44 -9.36 21.39
N ALA A 766 -11.79 -10.53 21.37
CA ALA A 766 -12.38 -11.77 20.90
C ALA A 766 -12.56 -12.76 22.06
#